data_AF-A0A661HJZ9-F1
#
_entry.id   AF-A0A661HJZ9-F1
#
_cell.length_a   1.000
_cell.length_b   1.000
_cell.length_c   1.000
_cell.angle_alpha   90.00
_cell.angle_beta   90.00
_cell.angle_gamma   90.00
#
_symmetry.space_group_name_H-M   'P 1'
#
loop_
_entity.id
_entity.type
_entity.pdbx_description
1 polymer ?
#
loop_
_entity_poly.entity_id
_entity_poly.type
_entity_poly.pdbx_seq_one_letter_code
_entity_poly.pdbx_strand_id
1 'polypeptide(L)'
;MSEGNSVVKKKDVIEHYPINVIPDLDSNLNVDNVLSLVPAGYSHIVESTFDESTDSLDLFFSNAEKNNENVRIPARLFMPSERRNIFPKFVLEVSSLLGKQFDYNKYPHYILNQNQFLYAVILHRLMQFDGQNTPWVHLLRRDVTAIVSYGEYDSYSSYNAKKKSQNYIALVSPWTLTHKKDPDGTEYDSLQIKFPLGEFVSNDSKRVSINNNLLSSVFRDLPIQPASESMAAENAKFVMYPHGLEFYRCAGYTTTNITHLNKSVPVIRTIYPRMPNIPSRLKTHIISDCYNFQNSDMPIFKEDIYSKATGDLDRTIKNAFVVFDDMNDATGRFVCGEIEASRKFSSNVIYKDEVIRERFEMIVVKEGENVIKTDNRFIIGMNDEDEEIALYNFNSVEIISIEDSGYGSSYKIIARCSKKIGSSKALSTTGLKGMTKPKPRLGSVQVLDKDMEPILDTNGNPFIKDVDLITGMNGVKAKANTIFLARAALASNLGISKKTILSTMNEKQINKEAKKIGKCLWIDNDGNEKLVWFGVVQVRINELSYMFNNVKKQKFMAESGRYLRNGGYKKVFKKIWKLGVDPDMKELVLELQKILMDYKAHYHKKDDIPIITPDQLLYGKGPNKVKMFELEDCQTDMQPTFEYTDNKMLDEEWNRGWYLDLRPLNKTLGLVRMPSAKLINTLTSELPDGRWSYPVIFKMVSNIVEICLTVKDNGYRDLPFLVDIKKGDRNYNPTQKHIARYLSMIHSMIYKNKDLVMSHNKLINVFMKPELFGVGMKQMSESRVPQGTGVIIDVRAYKKMLEKTGGFFDKHEYYNALCVRNPVVWQSQVQSIKIIGIEIFEMQLALEHNVILKDYLCLEFCREILLMNPEDILVQQSDCDGDLMPVFVIDNYKCQKLIEQIRLYNSGNSSCGGLNGILPEEIEWLNSYRMDELSSNKELDLSGKKYCLYDIPISNNPIDNQPTFLKYFRDTIVAKTEVGSATIQLWAINTLLEVYQYLCEEGQILDNRGNKVVMSDYSCRFIVYTYTRLIQDFVVRGIKHVDGGSSGFEPFKLEKISVKMTPSVRKYFKDTIKMPNNTIRDFERMLHWMKNKKYLQSVTKFIAMFNSGKDIINVNPEHLRTIENNSFYGFLLRDMRKIRDEVAGLVRDDFAEIDTDDEYDIGDDIEGLDDLLG
;
A
#
# COMPACT_ATOMS: atom_id res chain seq x y z
N MET A 1 -42.49 52.05 29.87
CA MET A 1 -43.09 52.17 28.53
C MET A 1 -42.07 51.58 27.57
N SER A 2 -42.07 50.24 27.43
CA SER A 2 -42.77 49.48 26.37
C SER A 2 -42.10 49.68 25.01
N GLU A 3 -41.22 48.76 24.60
CA GLU A 3 -41.47 47.71 23.57
C GLU A 3 -41.30 48.27 22.14
N GLY A 4 -40.57 47.65 21.19
CA GLY A 4 -39.88 46.38 21.20
C GLY A 4 -39.12 46.12 19.88
N ASN A 5 -38.26 45.09 19.94
CA ASN A 5 -37.92 44.07 18.93
C ASN A 5 -37.51 44.49 17.49
N SER A 6 -36.50 43.90 16.84
CA SER A 6 -35.75 42.67 17.11
C SER A 6 -34.38 42.72 16.43
N VAL A 7 -33.32 42.50 17.20
CA VAL A 7 -32.04 42.01 16.70
C VAL A 7 -32.29 40.60 16.16
N VAL A 8 -32.17 40.39 14.85
CA VAL A 8 -32.17 39.05 14.25
C VAL A 8 -30.89 38.34 14.74
N LYS A 9 -31.02 37.59 15.83
CA LYS A 9 -30.09 36.52 16.16
C LYS A 9 -30.11 35.54 14.98
N LYS A 10 -28.97 35.33 14.31
CA LYS A 10 -28.77 34.14 13.47
C LYS A 10 -28.93 32.91 14.38
N LYS A 11 -30.17 32.41 14.44
CA LYS A 11 -30.61 31.19 15.13
C LYS A 11 -30.08 29.96 14.42
N ASP A 12 -30.07 28.88 15.17
CA ASP A 12 -29.56 27.55 14.89
C ASP A 12 -29.86 27.02 13.48
N VAL A 13 -28.92 26.23 12.95
CA VAL A 13 -29.05 25.53 11.67
C VAL A 13 -30.28 24.63 11.76
N ILE A 14 -31.30 24.90 10.94
CA ILE A 14 -32.52 24.08 10.89
C ILE A 14 -32.25 22.89 9.97
N GLU A 15 -32.01 21.73 10.57
CA GLU A 15 -31.87 20.45 9.88
C GLU A 15 -33.21 20.05 9.23
N HIS A 16 -33.20 19.84 7.92
CA HIS A 16 -34.42 19.48 7.17
C HIS A 16 -34.59 17.96 6.97
N TYR A 17 -33.70 17.15 7.53
CA TYR A 17 -33.77 15.68 7.49
C TYR A 17 -33.60 15.13 8.90
N PRO A 18 -34.42 14.16 9.33
CA PRO A 18 -34.49 13.81 10.74
C PRO A 18 -33.39 12.82 11.11
N ILE A 19 -32.15 13.30 11.24
CA ILE A 19 -31.10 12.54 11.94
C ILE A 19 -31.55 12.24 13.38
N ASN A 20 -32.37 13.12 13.94
CA ASN A 20 -33.05 12.93 15.22
C ASN A 20 -34.06 11.76 15.26
N VAL A 21 -34.35 11.09 14.13
CA VAL A 21 -35.22 9.89 14.06
C VAL A 21 -34.41 8.59 14.01
N ILE A 22 -33.07 8.66 13.96
CA ILE A 22 -32.23 7.46 14.10
C ILE A 22 -32.36 6.96 15.56
N PRO A 23 -32.79 5.71 15.78
CA PRO A 23 -32.91 5.14 17.12
C PRO A 23 -31.53 4.95 17.77
N ASP A 24 -31.50 4.96 19.09
CA ASP A 24 -30.29 4.64 19.85
C ASP A 24 -30.10 3.12 19.92
N LEU A 25 -29.54 2.56 18.84
CA LEU A 25 -29.25 1.13 18.73
C LEU A 25 -27.90 0.80 19.36
N ASP A 26 -27.78 -0.31 20.08
CA ASP A 26 -26.50 -0.78 20.60
C ASP A 26 -25.56 -1.16 19.45
N SER A 27 -24.27 -0.97 19.68
CA SER A 27 -23.17 -1.51 18.88
C SER A 27 -23.14 -3.05 18.81
N ASN A 28 -23.76 -3.77 19.74
CA ASN A 28 -23.91 -5.22 19.69
C ASN A 28 -25.39 -5.60 19.90
N LEU A 29 -26.11 -5.85 18.81
CA LEU A 29 -27.49 -6.30 18.85
C LEU A 29 -27.53 -7.82 18.99
N ASN A 30 -28.32 -8.33 19.93
CA ASN A 30 -28.66 -9.75 19.98
C ASN A 30 -29.66 -10.12 18.88
N VAL A 31 -29.89 -11.42 18.69
CA VAL A 31 -30.83 -11.95 17.70
C VAL A 31 -32.24 -11.38 17.90
N ASP A 32 -32.71 -11.27 19.14
CA ASP A 32 -34.06 -10.77 19.45
C ASP A 32 -34.29 -9.31 19.00
N ASN A 33 -33.24 -8.49 19.01
CA ASN A 33 -33.32 -7.07 18.67
C ASN A 33 -32.84 -6.76 17.25
N VAL A 34 -32.38 -7.75 16.47
CA VAL A 34 -31.79 -7.51 15.14
C VAL A 34 -32.79 -6.88 14.16
N LEU A 35 -34.08 -7.21 14.30
CA LEU A 35 -35.15 -6.66 13.45
C LEU A 35 -35.34 -5.15 13.64
N SER A 36 -34.87 -4.57 14.75
CA SER A 36 -34.89 -3.12 14.99
C SER A 36 -33.97 -2.34 14.03
N LEU A 37 -33.10 -3.01 13.29
CA LEU A 37 -32.30 -2.42 12.20
C LEU A 37 -33.13 -1.98 10.99
N VAL A 38 -34.34 -2.52 10.84
CA VAL A 38 -35.23 -2.20 9.71
C VAL A 38 -36.20 -1.10 10.12
N PRO A 39 -36.20 0.06 9.43
CA PRO A 39 -37.11 1.16 9.75
C PRO A 39 -38.58 0.76 9.61
N ALA A 40 -39.41 1.15 10.60
CA ALA A 40 -40.84 0.93 10.55
C ALA A 40 -41.52 1.78 9.46
N GLY A 41 -42.67 1.31 8.94
CA GLY A 41 -43.47 2.02 7.93
C GLY A 41 -43.17 1.67 6.47
N TYR A 42 -42.28 0.70 6.22
CA TYR A 42 -41.88 0.27 4.88
C TYR A 42 -42.16 -1.22 4.58
N SER A 43 -43.08 -1.85 5.33
CA SER A 43 -43.45 -3.26 5.17
C SER A 43 -44.06 -3.58 3.78
N HIS A 44 -44.58 -2.57 3.08
CA HIS A 44 -45.02 -2.72 1.68
C HIS A 44 -43.86 -2.85 0.68
N ILE A 45 -42.65 -2.46 1.08
CA ILE A 45 -41.43 -2.50 0.25
C ILE A 45 -40.51 -3.64 0.66
N VAL A 46 -40.29 -3.80 1.97
CA VAL A 46 -39.30 -4.72 2.52
C VAL A 46 -39.85 -5.50 3.71
N GLU A 47 -39.63 -6.81 3.69
CA GLU A 47 -39.80 -7.72 4.83
C GLU A 47 -38.43 -8.17 5.32
N SER A 48 -38.32 -8.57 6.59
CA SER A 48 -37.04 -8.99 7.15
C SER A 48 -37.19 -10.21 8.05
N THR A 49 -36.22 -11.12 7.94
CA THR A 49 -36.16 -12.33 8.78
C THR A 49 -34.72 -12.62 9.17
N PHE A 50 -34.53 -13.13 10.38
CA PHE A 50 -33.24 -13.68 10.79
C PHE A 50 -33.14 -15.13 10.32
N ASP A 51 -32.04 -15.46 9.63
CA ASP A 51 -31.72 -16.81 9.19
C ASP A 51 -30.69 -17.42 10.17
N GLU A 52 -31.15 -18.36 10.99
CA GLU A 52 -30.31 -19.07 11.97
C GLU A 52 -29.22 -19.93 11.30
N SER A 53 -29.44 -20.41 10.07
CA SER A 53 -28.48 -21.28 9.39
C SER A 53 -27.26 -20.53 8.88
N THR A 54 -27.46 -19.26 8.48
CA THR A 54 -26.39 -18.41 7.95
C THR A 54 -25.98 -17.29 8.91
N ASP A 55 -26.58 -17.25 10.10
CA ASP A 55 -26.35 -16.24 11.13
C ASP A 55 -26.42 -14.82 10.55
N SER A 56 -27.54 -14.52 9.89
CA SER A 56 -27.70 -13.29 9.11
C SER A 56 -29.11 -12.72 9.15
N LEU A 57 -29.23 -11.41 8.94
CA LEU A 57 -30.51 -10.73 8.75
C LEU A 57 -30.74 -10.57 7.25
N ASP A 58 -31.74 -11.26 6.71
CA ASP A 58 -32.13 -11.19 5.31
C ASP A 58 -33.30 -10.20 5.14
N LEU A 59 -33.13 -9.27 4.20
CA LEU A 59 -34.15 -8.29 3.80
C LEU A 59 -34.73 -8.68 2.44
N PHE A 60 -36.03 -8.93 2.36
CA PHE A 60 -36.75 -9.35 1.15
C PHE A 60 -37.55 -8.19 0.57
N PHE A 61 -37.38 -7.90 -0.72
CA PHE A 61 -37.99 -6.74 -1.37
C PHE A 61 -39.10 -7.15 -2.33
N SER A 62 -40.27 -6.52 -2.19
CA SER A 62 -41.39 -6.69 -3.11
C SER A 62 -41.08 -6.02 -4.46
N ASN A 63 -41.34 -6.71 -5.57
CA ASN A 63 -41.11 -6.22 -6.95
C ASN A 63 -39.67 -5.76 -7.25
N ALA A 64 -38.66 -6.41 -6.65
CA ALA A 64 -37.25 -6.14 -6.92
C ALA A 64 -36.88 -6.32 -8.41
N GLU A 65 -35.75 -5.75 -8.83
CA GLU A 65 -35.15 -6.09 -10.12
C GLU A 65 -34.84 -7.60 -10.21
N LYS A 66 -35.03 -8.21 -11.40
CA LYS A 66 -34.79 -9.67 -11.64
C LYS A 66 -33.48 -10.13 -10.96
N ASN A 67 -33.58 -11.19 -10.16
CA ASN A 67 -32.47 -11.85 -9.45
C ASN A 67 -31.82 -11.05 -8.29
N ASN A 68 -32.48 -10.00 -7.76
CA ASN A 68 -32.03 -9.27 -6.56
C ASN A 68 -33.16 -9.11 -5.52
N GLU A 69 -33.81 -10.22 -5.17
CA GLU A 69 -34.95 -10.20 -4.25
C GLU A 69 -34.55 -9.97 -2.79
N ASN A 70 -33.28 -10.25 -2.43
CA ASN A 70 -32.80 -10.16 -1.06
C ASN A 70 -31.52 -9.34 -0.86
N VAL A 71 -31.37 -8.75 0.33
CA VAL A 71 -30.12 -8.19 0.85
C VAL A 71 -29.78 -8.88 2.17
N ARG A 72 -28.64 -9.56 2.20
CA ARG A 72 -28.12 -10.22 3.40
C ARG A 72 -27.21 -9.29 4.20
N ILE A 73 -27.50 -9.15 5.48
CA ILE A 73 -26.70 -8.42 6.46
C ILE A 73 -26.05 -9.46 7.40
N PRO A 74 -24.73 -9.63 7.40
CA PRO A 74 -24.08 -10.67 8.20
C PRO A 74 -23.97 -10.27 9.69
N ALA A 75 -24.07 -11.24 10.61
CA ALA A 75 -23.94 -11.03 12.06
C ALA A 75 -22.70 -10.26 12.48
N ARG A 76 -21.57 -10.48 11.80
CA ARG A 76 -20.34 -9.73 12.07
C ARG A 76 -20.47 -8.21 11.99
N LEU A 77 -21.52 -7.68 11.35
CA LEU A 77 -21.82 -6.25 11.29
C LEU A 77 -22.67 -5.77 12.49
N PHE A 78 -23.71 -6.53 12.87
CA PHE A 78 -24.65 -6.12 13.91
C PHE A 78 -24.36 -6.64 15.32
N MET A 79 -23.62 -7.74 15.44
CA MET A 79 -23.06 -8.30 16.69
C MET A 79 -21.54 -8.50 16.58
N PRO A 80 -20.78 -7.43 16.31
CA PRO A 80 -19.36 -7.54 15.99
C PRO A 80 -18.51 -8.14 17.12
N SER A 81 -18.84 -7.91 18.39
CA SER A 81 -18.02 -8.40 19.53
C SER A 81 -18.06 -9.92 19.66
N GLU A 82 -19.19 -10.58 19.39
CA GLU A 82 -19.29 -12.05 19.39
C GLU A 82 -18.56 -12.69 18.22
N ARG A 83 -18.32 -11.92 17.15
CA ARG A 83 -17.63 -12.36 15.93
C ARG A 83 -16.20 -11.83 15.83
N ARG A 84 -15.62 -11.33 16.95
CA ARG A 84 -14.28 -10.73 17.04
C ARG A 84 -14.02 -9.67 15.96
N ASN A 85 -14.98 -8.79 15.75
CA ASN A 85 -14.87 -7.64 14.86
C ASN A 85 -14.98 -6.33 15.66
N ILE A 86 -14.33 -5.30 15.17
CA ILE A 86 -14.43 -3.92 15.67
C ILE A 86 -14.79 -3.01 14.51
N PHE A 87 -15.78 -2.15 14.71
CA PHE A 87 -16.16 -1.12 13.76
C PHE A 87 -15.81 0.28 14.27
N PRO A 88 -15.42 1.21 13.38
CA PRO A 88 -15.35 2.61 13.75
C PRO A 88 -16.75 3.17 13.99
N LYS A 89 -16.85 4.23 14.78
CA LYS A 89 -18.03 5.11 14.77
C LYS A 89 -18.00 5.97 13.50
N PHE A 90 -19.16 6.33 12.96
CA PHE A 90 -19.29 7.19 11.79
C PHE A 90 -19.65 8.61 12.25
N VAL A 91 -18.80 9.57 11.92
CA VAL A 91 -19.01 10.99 12.25
C VAL A 91 -19.50 11.71 11.03
N LEU A 92 -20.73 12.24 11.10
CA LEU A 92 -21.31 13.09 10.08
C LEU A 92 -20.74 14.51 10.24
N GLU A 93 -19.66 14.79 9.52
CA GLU A 93 -18.82 15.97 9.73
C GLU A 93 -19.48 17.25 9.19
N VAL A 94 -19.72 18.23 10.08
CA VAL A 94 -20.27 19.57 9.75
C VAL A 94 -19.28 20.71 9.95
N SER A 95 -18.15 20.45 10.59
CA SER A 95 -17.17 21.45 11.04
C SER A 95 -16.63 22.33 9.92
N SER A 96 -16.41 21.74 8.74
CA SER A 96 -15.90 22.36 7.53
C SER A 96 -16.87 23.36 6.90
N LEU A 97 -18.17 23.26 7.22
CA LEU A 97 -19.23 24.10 6.67
C LEU A 97 -19.56 25.33 7.54
N LEU A 98 -19.37 25.22 8.86
CA LEU A 98 -19.92 26.22 9.80
C LEU A 98 -19.01 27.42 10.07
N GLY A 99 -17.73 27.38 9.65
CA GLY A 99 -16.74 28.46 9.85
C GLY A 99 -16.36 28.75 11.32
N LYS A 100 -17.17 28.31 12.28
CA LYS A 100 -17.00 28.40 13.74
C LYS A 100 -16.92 27.02 14.38
N GLN A 101 -16.47 26.96 15.63
CA GLN A 101 -16.36 25.69 16.38
C GLN A 101 -17.74 25.03 16.57
N PHE A 102 -17.85 23.75 16.22
CA PHE A 102 -19.01 22.89 16.47
C PHE A 102 -18.71 21.92 17.63
N ASP A 103 -19.66 21.74 18.53
CA ASP A 103 -19.51 20.89 19.72
C ASP A 103 -20.30 19.59 19.55
N TYR A 104 -19.64 18.55 19.05
CA TYR A 104 -20.26 17.24 18.82
C TYR A 104 -20.74 16.56 20.11
N ASN A 105 -20.24 16.96 21.29
CA ASN A 105 -20.72 16.38 22.55
C ASN A 105 -22.15 16.82 22.88
N LYS A 106 -22.56 18.01 22.42
CA LYS A 106 -23.93 18.50 22.57
C LYS A 106 -24.89 17.92 21.54
N TYR A 107 -24.36 17.40 20.43
CA TYR A 107 -25.12 16.85 19.32
C TYR A 107 -24.64 15.42 18.99
N PRO A 108 -24.80 14.46 19.92
CA PRO A 108 -24.25 13.11 19.79
C PRO A 108 -24.83 12.32 18.61
N HIS A 109 -25.99 12.70 18.09
CA HIS A 109 -26.62 12.09 16.90
C HIS A 109 -25.81 12.30 15.60
N TYR A 110 -24.77 13.15 15.62
CA TYR A 110 -23.78 13.24 14.54
C TYR A 110 -22.67 12.17 14.63
N ILE A 111 -22.63 11.38 15.70
CA ILE A 111 -21.65 10.32 15.95
C ILE A 111 -22.42 9.01 16.11
N LEU A 112 -22.48 8.23 15.03
CA LEU A 112 -23.26 7.01 14.95
C LEU A 112 -22.36 5.78 15.13
N ASN A 113 -22.78 4.78 15.89
CA ASN A 113 -22.15 3.45 15.76
C ASN A 113 -22.54 2.79 14.42
N GLN A 114 -22.00 1.62 14.12
CA GLN A 114 -22.22 0.95 12.84
C GLN A 114 -23.69 0.52 12.63
N ASN A 115 -24.41 0.17 13.69
CA ASN A 115 -25.82 -0.24 13.62
C ASN A 115 -26.74 0.97 13.39
N GLN A 116 -26.48 2.07 14.09
CA GLN A 116 -27.16 3.36 13.87
C GLN A 116 -26.91 3.89 12.45
N PHE A 117 -25.66 3.79 11.97
CA PHE A 117 -25.32 4.19 10.61
C PHE A 117 -25.97 3.29 9.56
N LEU A 118 -25.97 1.96 9.78
CA LEU A 118 -26.64 0.99 8.92
C LEU A 118 -28.15 1.26 8.83
N TYR A 119 -28.81 1.49 9.97
CA TYR A 119 -30.22 1.90 10.02
C TYR A 119 -30.48 3.14 9.16
N ALA A 120 -29.65 4.18 9.31
CA ALA A 120 -29.77 5.41 8.54
C ALA A 120 -29.59 5.19 7.03
N VAL A 121 -28.67 4.29 6.64
CA VAL A 121 -28.45 3.90 5.24
C VAL A 121 -29.67 3.16 4.67
N ILE A 122 -30.23 2.19 5.42
CA ILE A 122 -31.44 1.46 5.03
C ILE A 122 -32.61 2.44 4.88
N LEU A 123 -32.84 3.30 5.87
CA LEU A 123 -33.89 4.32 5.84
C LEU A 123 -33.79 5.21 4.60
N HIS A 124 -32.60 5.73 4.30
CA HIS A 124 -32.39 6.59 3.14
C HIS A 124 -32.66 5.87 1.80
N ARG A 125 -32.40 4.56 1.73
CA ARG A 125 -32.70 3.76 0.53
C ARG A 125 -34.18 3.43 0.43
N LEU A 126 -34.84 3.09 1.53
CA LEU A 126 -36.29 2.85 1.54
C LEU A 126 -37.06 4.11 1.17
N MET A 127 -36.69 5.28 1.69
CA MET A 127 -37.24 6.57 1.27
C MET A 127 -37.03 6.85 -0.23
N GLN A 128 -35.93 6.37 -0.82
CA GLN A 128 -35.66 6.50 -2.24
C GLN A 128 -36.51 5.54 -3.08
N PHE A 129 -36.74 4.32 -2.58
CA PHE A 129 -37.51 3.28 -3.25
C PHE A 129 -39.03 3.50 -3.14
N ASP A 130 -39.48 4.19 -2.10
CA ASP A 130 -40.89 4.50 -1.89
C ASP A 130 -41.45 5.33 -3.06
N GLY A 131 -42.51 4.81 -3.69
CA GLY A 131 -43.09 5.36 -4.91
C GLY A 131 -42.45 4.91 -6.25
N GLN A 132 -41.44 4.04 -6.23
CA GLN A 132 -40.89 3.42 -7.45
C GLN A 132 -41.57 2.07 -7.74
N ASN A 133 -41.82 1.76 -9.03
CA ASN A 133 -42.41 0.48 -9.43
C ASN A 133 -41.47 -0.73 -9.23
N THR A 134 -40.15 -0.50 -9.25
CA THR A 134 -39.14 -1.56 -9.13
C THR A 134 -37.95 -1.03 -8.32
N PRO A 135 -37.79 -1.43 -7.05
CA PRO A 135 -36.66 -1.02 -6.22
C PRO A 135 -35.32 -1.53 -6.78
N TRP A 136 -34.30 -0.67 -6.84
CA TRP A 136 -32.94 -1.03 -7.24
C TRP A 136 -32.14 -1.61 -6.07
N VAL A 137 -32.51 -2.83 -5.66
CA VAL A 137 -32.00 -3.52 -4.46
C VAL A 137 -30.47 -3.69 -4.46
N HIS A 138 -29.82 -3.83 -5.62
CA HIS A 138 -28.35 -3.90 -5.71
C HIS A 138 -27.63 -2.68 -5.10
N LEU A 139 -28.27 -1.50 -5.09
CA LEU A 139 -27.68 -0.30 -4.48
C LEU A 139 -27.55 -0.45 -2.96
N LEU A 140 -28.57 -0.99 -2.30
CA LEU A 140 -28.52 -1.25 -0.87
C LEU A 140 -27.51 -2.37 -0.56
N ARG A 141 -27.49 -3.44 -1.35
CA ARG A 141 -26.47 -4.51 -1.22
C ARG A 141 -25.05 -3.95 -1.28
N ARG A 142 -24.77 -3.07 -2.26
CA ARG A 142 -23.48 -2.41 -2.39
C ARG A 142 -23.14 -1.55 -1.17
N ASP A 143 -24.12 -0.82 -0.63
CA ASP A 143 -23.93 0.03 0.54
C ASP A 143 -23.63 -0.82 1.80
N VAL A 144 -24.36 -1.92 2.03
CA VAL A 144 -24.10 -2.86 3.13
C VAL A 144 -22.70 -3.46 3.02
N THR A 145 -22.32 -3.97 1.85
CA THR A 145 -20.98 -4.50 1.61
C THR A 145 -19.89 -3.45 1.88
N ALA A 146 -20.14 -2.20 1.50
CA ALA A 146 -19.23 -1.10 1.79
C ALA A 146 -19.07 -0.87 3.30
N ILE A 147 -20.15 -0.88 4.07
CA ILE A 147 -20.08 -0.73 5.55
C ILE A 147 -19.31 -1.89 6.16
N VAL A 148 -19.59 -3.14 5.76
CA VAL A 148 -18.88 -4.33 6.25
C VAL A 148 -17.36 -4.20 6.05
N SER A 149 -16.92 -3.57 4.96
CA SER A 149 -15.49 -3.35 4.69
C SER A 149 -14.79 -2.39 5.66
N TYR A 150 -15.54 -1.62 6.47
CA TYR A 150 -14.95 -0.77 7.52
C TYR A 150 -14.57 -1.56 8.78
N GLY A 151 -15.12 -2.76 8.97
CA GLY A 151 -14.85 -3.64 10.11
C GLY A 151 -13.45 -4.25 10.06
N GLU A 152 -12.80 -4.29 11.21
CA GLU A 152 -11.47 -4.88 11.40
C GLU A 152 -11.58 -6.07 12.36
N TYR A 153 -10.86 -7.16 12.10
CA TYR A 153 -10.83 -8.31 13.02
C TYR A 153 -10.03 -7.95 14.28
N ASP A 154 -10.57 -8.27 15.45
CA ASP A 154 -9.99 -7.95 16.77
C ASP A 154 -8.91 -8.97 17.16
N SER A 155 -7.77 -8.92 16.45
CA SER A 155 -6.58 -9.70 16.80
C SER A 155 -5.54 -8.90 17.57
N TYR A 156 -5.86 -7.67 17.99
CA TYR A 156 -4.87 -6.79 18.61
C TYR A 156 -4.41 -7.36 19.94
N SER A 157 -3.10 -7.36 20.16
CA SER A 157 -2.49 -7.92 21.37
C SER A 157 -2.05 -6.83 22.33
N SER A 158 -1.46 -5.74 21.84
CA SER A 158 -1.00 -4.64 22.69
C SER A 158 -2.16 -3.80 23.25
N TYR A 159 -2.02 -3.29 24.49
CA TYR A 159 -3.08 -2.51 25.12
C TYR A 159 -3.46 -1.26 24.30
N ASN A 160 -2.46 -0.52 23.82
CA ASN A 160 -2.70 0.72 23.08
C ASN A 160 -3.36 0.45 21.72
N ALA A 161 -3.03 -0.66 21.04
CA ALA A 161 -3.68 -1.03 19.79
C ALA A 161 -5.18 -1.35 20.01
N LYS A 162 -5.52 -2.07 21.09
CA LYS A 162 -6.92 -2.31 21.50
C LYS A 162 -7.66 -1.01 21.83
N LYS A 163 -7.04 -0.09 22.59
CA LYS A 163 -7.67 1.20 22.90
C LYS A 163 -7.88 2.06 21.66
N LYS A 164 -6.90 2.07 20.75
CA LYS A 164 -6.97 2.75 19.46
C LYS A 164 -8.16 2.22 18.64
N SER A 165 -8.30 0.90 18.49
CA SER A 165 -9.38 0.29 17.69
C SER A 165 -10.77 0.54 18.26
N GLN A 166 -10.92 0.47 19.58
CA GLN A 166 -12.17 0.75 20.30
C GLN A 166 -12.66 2.21 20.17
N ASN A 167 -11.80 3.13 19.75
CA ASN A 167 -12.12 4.58 19.69
C ASN A 167 -11.93 5.17 18.29
N TYR A 168 -11.96 4.34 17.25
CA TYR A 168 -11.93 4.85 15.89
C TYR A 168 -13.20 5.59 15.52
N ILE A 169 -13.01 6.65 14.74
CA ILE A 169 -14.05 7.33 14.00
C ILE A 169 -13.72 7.30 12.51
N ALA A 170 -14.72 7.22 11.65
CA ALA A 170 -14.63 7.43 10.22
C ALA A 170 -15.44 8.70 9.86
N LEU A 171 -14.82 9.63 9.15
CA LEU A 171 -15.51 10.85 8.73
C LEU A 171 -16.38 10.58 7.49
N VAL A 172 -17.62 11.07 7.54
CA VAL A 172 -18.55 11.10 6.43
C VAL A 172 -19.01 12.55 6.28
N SER A 173 -18.93 13.13 5.08
CA SER A 173 -19.34 14.52 4.84
C SER A 173 -20.56 14.54 3.90
N PRO A 174 -21.78 14.23 4.41
CA PRO A 174 -22.96 14.09 3.57
C PRO A 174 -23.64 15.42 3.21
N TRP A 175 -23.18 16.52 3.80
CA TRP A 175 -23.92 17.76 3.91
C TRP A 175 -23.67 18.72 2.75
N THR A 176 -24.73 19.43 2.37
CA THR A 176 -24.66 20.62 1.50
C THR A 176 -25.39 21.77 2.18
N LEU A 177 -24.78 22.96 2.19
CA LEU A 177 -25.41 24.19 2.64
C LEU A 177 -26.37 24.71 1.58
N THR A 178 -27.63 24.94 1.96
CA THR A 178 -28.65 25.55 1.11
C THR A 178 -29.22 26.78 1.80
N HIS A 179 -29.22 27.91 1.10
CA HIS A 179 -29.85 29.14 1.56
C HIS A 179 -31.36 29.05 1.34
N LYS A 180 -32.13 29.15 2.42
CA LYS A 180 -33.59 29.12 2.40
C LYS A 180 -34.15 30.44 2.92
N LYS A 181 -35.41 30.67 2.56
CA LYS A 181 -36.18 31.85 2.97
C LYS A 181 -37.53 31.37 3.46
N ASP A 182 -37.88 31.71 4.70
CA ASP A 182 -39.19 31.43 5.26
C ASP A 182 -40.27 32.32 4.60
N PRO A 183 -41.56 31.95 4.70
CA PRO A 183 -42.66 32.72 4.12
C PRO A 183 -42.75 34.18 4.61
N ASP A 184 -42.18 34.47 5.79
CA ASP A 184 -42.08 35.82 6.37
C ASP A 184 -40.88 36.63 5.83
N GLY A 185 -40.06 36.04 4.95
CA GLY A 185 -38.88 36.64 4.38
C GLY A 185 -37.59 36.43 5.18
N THR A 186 -37.62 35.66 6.27
CA THR A 186 -36.42 35.35 7.06
C THR A 186 -35.49 34.40 6.30
N GLU A 187 -34.25 34.82 6.07
CA GLU A 187 -33.24 34.00 5.39
C GLU A 187 -32.43 33.17 6.39
N TYR A 188 -32.23 31.89 6.11
CA TYR A 188 -31.47 30.95 6.93
C TYR A 188 -30.72 29.91 6.10
N ASP A 189 -29.65 29.38 6.68
CA ASP A 189 -28.86 28.31 6.09
C ASP A 189 -29.37 26.96 6.62
N SER A 190 -29.70 26.04 5.71
CA SER A 190 -30.14 24.68 6.05
C SER A 190 -29.17 23.65 5.51
N LEU A 191 -28.83 22.67 6.35
CA LEU A 191 -28.04 21.51 5.94
C LEU A 191 -28.96 20.48 5.29
N GLN A 192 -28.58 20.02 4.10
CA GLN A 192 -29.29 18.97 3.38
C GLN A 192 -28.35 17.84 2.99
N ILE A 193 -28.88 16.62 3.05
CA ILE A 193 -28.19 15.43 2.55
C ILE A 193 -28.58 15.26 1.08
N LYS A 194 -27.60 15.39 0.18
CA LYS A 194 -27.84 15.38 -1.27
C LYS A 194 -28.05 13.98 -1.85
N PHE A 195 -27.51 12.96 -1.21
CA PHE A 195 -27.54 11.57 -1.67
C PHE A 195 -27.81 10.62 -0.50
N PRO A 196 -28.33 9.40 -0.74
CA PRO A 196 -28.44 8.39 0.30
C PRO A 196 -27.11 8.17 1.01
N LEU A 197 -27.12 8.01 2.35
CA LEU A 197 -25.91 7.97 3.16
C LEU A 197 -24.92 6.88 2.72
N GLY A 198 -25.45 5.74 2.27
CA GLY A 198 -24.65 4.61 1.79
C GLY A 198 -23.71 4.99 0.63
N GLU A 199 -24.08 5.97 -0.19
CA GLU A 199 -23.23 6.41 -1.30
C GLU A 199 -21.95 7.12 -0.86
N PHE A 200 -21.94 7.74 0.32
CA PHE A 200 -20.75 8.40 0.85
C PHE A 200 -19.71 7.42 1.38
N VAL A 201 -20.09 6.17 1.61
CA VAL A 201 -19.17 5.08 1.98
C VAL A 201 -18.91 4.12 0.83
N SER A 202 -19.87 3.92 -0.09
CA SER A 202 -19.76 2.98 -1.20
C SER A 202 -19.17 3.59 -2.48
N ASN A 203 -19.20 4.92 -2.65
CA ASN A 203 -18.76 5.58 -3.89
C ASN A 203 -17.56 6.49 -3.66
N ASP A 204 -16.40 6.11 -4.22
CA ASP A 204 -15.15 6.87 -4.06
C ASP A 204 -15.23 8.33 -4.47
N SER A 205 -16.07 8.71 -5.44
CA SER A 205 -16.20 10.13 -5.84
C SER A 205 -16.98 10.97 -4.83
N LYS A 206 -17.68 10.33 -3.90
CA LYS A 206 -18.49 10.95 -2.86
C LYS A 206 -17.89 10.78 -1.47
N ARG A 207 -16.92 9.88 -1.31
CA ARG A 207 -16.13 9.76 -0.09
C ARG A 207 -15.47 11.09 0.25
N VAL A 208 -15.28 11.32 1.55
CA VAL A 208 -14.68 12.55 2.06
C VAL A 208 -13.27 12.75 1.49
N SER A 209 -13.01 13.91 0.89
CA SER A 209 -11.68 14.26 0.39
C SER A 209 -10.87 14.92 1.49
N ILE A 210 -9.81 14.25 1.95
CA ILE A 210 -8.89 14.80 2.94
C ILE A 210 -8.09 15.96 2.34
N ASN A 211 -8.19 17.13 2.95
CA ASN A 211 -7.44 18.33 2.57
C ASN A 211 -7.19 19.24 3.79
N ASN A 212 -6.35 20.26 3.63
CA ASN A 212 -5.98 21.17 4.72
C ASN A 212 -7.18 21.88 5.37
N ASN A 213 -8.19 22.30 4.60
CA ASN A 213 -9.33 23.03 5.14
C ASN A 213 -10.24 22.13 5.98
N LEU A 214 -10.54 20.93 5.47
CA LEU A 214 -11.29 19.92 6.19
C LEU A 214 -10.59 19.55 7.49
N LEU A 215 -9.32 19.12 7.42
CA LEU A 215 -8.57 18.68 8.59
C LEU A 215 -8.43 19.78 9.64
N SER A 216 -8.20 21.04 9.21
CA SER A 216 -8.12 22.16 10.15
C SER A 216 -9.44 22.41 10.88
N SER A 217 -10.58 22.19 10.20
CA SER A 217 -11.91 22.35 10.81
C SER A 217 -12.25 21.18 11.74
N VAL A 218 -11.95 19.95 11.33
CA VAL A 218 -12.15 18.75 12.14
C VAL A 218 -11.29 18.79 13.40
N PHE A 219 -10.01 19.15 13.29
CA PHE A 219 -9.07 19.21 14.41
C PHE A 219 -9.37 20.36 15.39
N ARG A 220 -10.17 21.35 14.98
CA ARG A 220 -10.69 22.40 15.85
C ARG A 220 -11.84 21.88 16.73
N ASP A 221 -12.65 20.97 16.21
CA ASP A 221 -13.95 20.61 16.79
C ASP A 221 -13.93 19.24 17.48
N LEU A 222 -13.06 18.32 17.04
CA LEU A 222 -12.93 16.98 17.60
C LEU A 222 -11.62 16.80 18.37
N PRO A 223 -11.65 16.11 19.53
CA PRO A 223 -10.46 15.85 20.31
C PRO A 223 -9.67 14.66 19.72
N ILE A 224 -8.94 14.91 18.62
CA ILE A 224 -8.19 13.88 17.90
C ILE A 224 -6.89 13.52 18.64
N GLN A 225 -6.77 12.26 19.03
CA GLN A 225 -5.56 11.71 19.65
C GLN A 225 -4.56 11.21 18.59
N PRO A 226 -3.30 10.93 18.98
CA PRO A 226 -2.36 10.27 18.08
C PRO A 226 -2.95 9.01 17.44
N ALA A 227 -2.93 8.98 16.11
CA ALA A 227 -3.47 7.90 15.29
C ALA A 227 -2.49 7.62 14.14
N SER A 228 -2.86 6.72 13.22
CA SER A 228 -2.04 6.51 12.03
C SER A 228 -2.37 7.53 10.95
N GLU A 229 -1.35 8.22 10.45
CA GLU A 229 -1.43 9.11 9.30
C GLU A 229 -1.88 8.39 8.02
N SER A 230 -1.58 7.09 7.89
CA SER A 230 -1.95 6.28 6.72
C SER A 230 -3.45 5.95 6.74
N MET A 231 -3.98 5.56 7.90
CA MET A 231 -5.43 5.33 8.06
C MET A 231 -6.25 6.61 7.83
N ALA A 232 -5.73 7.75 8.30
CA ALA A 232 -6.36 9.05 8.06
C ALA A 232 -6.34 9.43 6.56
N ALA A 233 -5.22 9.21 5.86
CA ALA A 233 -5.08 9.53 4.45
C ALA A 233 -5.94 8.63 3.53
N GLU A 234 -6.03 7.34 3.83
CA GLU A 234 -6.70 6.35 2.97
C GLU A 234 -8.20 6.23 3.24
N ASN A 235 -8.60 6.25 4.51
CA ASN A 235 -9.97 5.90 4.92
C ASN A 235 -10.65 6.98 5.75
N ALA A 236 -10.04 8.15 5.92
CA ALA A 236 -10.52 9.21 6.81
C ALA A 236 -10.83 8.69 8.24
N LYS A 237 -10.06 7.69 8.68
CA LYS A 237 -10.18 7.07 10.00
C LYS A 237 -9.25 7.78 11.00
N PHE A 238 -9.82 8.25 12.12
CA PHE A 238 -9.11 8.93 13.21
C PHE A 238 -9.41 8.27 14.56
N VAL A 239 -8.70 8.67 15.60
CA VAL A 239 -9.00 8.27 16.98
C VAL A 239 -9.53 9.47 17.73
N MET A 240 -10.72 9.35 18.31
CA MET A 240 -11.39 10.43 19.04
C MET A 240 -11.49 10.07 20.52
N TYR A 241 -10.85 10.87 21.37
CA TYR A 241 -10.91 10.70 22.82
C TYR A 241 -10.57 12.02 23.53
N PRO A 242 -11.23 12.38 24.65
CA PRO A 242 -11.03 13.68 25.30
C PRO A 242 -9.56 14.03 25.56
N HIS A 243 -9.18 15.28 25.28
CA HIS A 243 -7.83 15.76 25.53
C HIS A 243 -7.53 15.90 27.03
N GLY A 244 -6.26 15.73 27.40
CA GLY A 244 -5.79 15.89 28.79
C GLY A 244 -6.18 14.76 29.74
N LEU A 245 -6.90 13.73 29.26
CA LEU A 245 -7.11 12.47 29.96
C LEU A 245 -6.09 11.44 29.52
N GLU A 246 -5.70 10.57 30.45
CA GLU A 246 -4.84 9.41 30.14
C GLU A 246 -5.62 8.45 29.24
N PHE A 247 -5.04 8.12 28.08
CA PHE A 247 -5.67 7.24 27.09
C PHE A 247 -4.71 6.12 26.69
N TYR A 248 -3.61 6.50 26.05
CA TYR A 248 -2.50 5.58 25.78
C TYR A 248 -1.52 5.54 26.94
N ARG A 249 -0.87 4.38 27.08
CA ARG A 249 0.11 4.09 28.13
C ARG A 249 1.41 3.59 27.52
N CYS A 250 2.47 4.36 27.72
CA CYS A 250 3.80 4.07 27.19
C CYS A 250 4.85 4.84 28.00
N ALA A 251 6.02 4.23 28.23
CA ALA A 251 7.16 4.90 28.82
C ALA A 251 7.45 6.26 28.15
N GLY A 252 7.57 7.29 28.97
CA GLY A 252 7.93 8.62 28.52
C GLY A 252 6.83 9.34 27.74
N TYR A 253 5.57 8.90 27.81
CA TYR A 253 4.44 9.53 27.14
C TYR A 253 3.25 9.73 28.10
N THR A 254 2.63 10.91 28.02
CA THR A 254 1.29 11.15 28.57
C THR A 254 0.59 12.31 27.87
N THR A 255 -0.73 12.36 27.99
CA THR A 255 -1.57 13.48 27.61
C THR A 255 -2.03 14.19 28.88
N THR A 256 -1.71 15.47 29.02
CA THR A 256 -2.05 16.26 30.21
C THR A 256 -2.40 17.69 29.86
N ASN A 257 -2.93 18.43 30.82
CA ASN A 257 -3.16 19.86 30.71
C ASN A 257 -2.10 20.61 31.50
N ILE A 258 -1.49 21.62 30.89
CA ILE A 258 -0.63 22.57 31.58
C ILE A 258 -1.30 23.94 31.68
N THR A 259 -0.93 24.71 32.69
CA THR A 259 -1.38 26.10 32.84
C THR A 259 -0.38 27.02 32.18
N HIS A 260 -0.81 27.76 31.15
CA HIS A 260 -0.02 28.79 30.50
C HIS A 260 -0.83 30.09 30.42
N LEU A 261 -0.30 31.20 30.97
CA LEU A 261 -1.00 32.49 31.03
C LEU A 261 -2.45 32.37 31.52
N ASN A 262 -2.67 31.62 32.61
CA ASN A 262 -3.99 31.31 33.20
C ASN A 262 -4.96 30.53 32.30
N LYS A 263 -4.49 29.95 31.19
CA LYS A 263 -5.28 29.07 30.33
C LYS A 263 -4.81 27.62 30.46
N SER A 264 -5.77 26.69 30.51
CA SER A 264 -5.50 25.26 30.43
C SER A 264 -5.20 24.88 28.99
N VAL A 265 -4.04 24.29 28.74
CA VAL A 265 -3.56 23.92 27.41
C VAL A 265 -3.29 22.42 27.38
N PRO A 266 -3.98 21.65 26.53
CA PRO A 266 -3.70 20.23 26.37
C PRO A 266 -2.38 20.03 25.63
N VAL A 267 -1.49 19.24 26.22
CA VAL A 267 -0.18 18.91 25.67
C VAL A 267 0.03 17.40 25.65
N ILE A 268 0.78 16.94 24.66
CA ILE A 268 1.46 15.65 24.68
C ILE A 268 2.81 15.89 25.34
N ARG A 269 3.02 15.25 26.49
CA ARG A 269 4.33 15.19 27.13
C ARG A 269 5.03 13.92 26.67
N THR A 270 6.20 14.04 26.06
CA THR A 270 6.87 12.93 25.38
C THR A 270 8.40 12.98 25.49
N ILE A 271 9.08 11.84 25.31
CA ILE A 271 10.56 11.75 25.20
C ILE A 271 11.11 12.22 23.86
N TYR A 272 10.24 12.50 22.88
CA TYR A 272 10.65 12.99 21.57
C TYR A 272 10.59 14.52 21.52
N PRO A 273 11.62 15.21 21.02
CA PRO A 273 11.55 16.65 20.82
C PRO A 273 10.48 17.01 19.78
N ARG A 274 10.01 18.25 19.88
CA ARG A 274 9.03 18.83 18.95
C ARG A 274 9.65 19.01 17.56
N MET A 275 9.33 18.09 16.65
CA MET A 275 9.86 18.05 15.28
C MET A 275 8.82 17.47 14.30
N PRO A 276 8.96 17.67 12.98
CA PRO A 276 8.06 17.12 11.95
C PRO A 276 7.81 15.60 12.04
N ASN A 277 8.79 14.81 12.49
CA ASN A 277 8.63 13.35 12.62
C ASN A 277 7.74 12.92 13.78
N ILE A 278 7.27 13.82 14.65
CA ILE A 278 6.55 13.44 15.86
C ILE A 278 5.36 12.51 15.59
N PRO A 279 4.51 12.70 14.55
CA PRO A 279 3.40 11.78 14.31
C PRO A 279 3.88 10.36 13.97
N SER A 280 4.92 10.23 13.14
CA SER A 280 5.53 8.94 12.80
C SER A 280 6.20 8.26 14.00
N ARG A 281 6.82 9.04 14.90
CA ARG A 281 7.41 8.53 16.15
C ARG A 281 6.30 7.99 17.05
N LEU A 282 5.29 8.80 17.37
CA LEU A 282 4.20 8.37 18.24
C LEU A 282 3.41 7.19 17.66
N LYS A 283 3.24 7.12 16.32
CA LYS A 283 2.66 5.95 15.66
C LYS A 283 3.36 4.65 16.03
N THR A 284 4.69 4.63 15.94
CA THR A 284 5.47 3.40 16.16
C THR A 284 5.63 3.09 17.65
N HIS A 285 5.83 4.11 18.47
CA HIS A 285 6.19 3.94 19.89
C HIS A 285 4.98 3.77 20.80
N ILE A 286 3.79 4.20 20.38
CA ILE A 286 2.60 4.19 21.24
C ILE A 286 1.58 3.18 20.74
N ILE A 287 1.22 3.24 19.46
CA ILE A 287 0.00 2.60 18.96
C ILE A 287 0.24 1.38 18.07
N SER A 288 1.50 0.96 17.91
CA SER A 288 1.82 -0.28 17.18
C SER A 288 1.28 -1.49 17.93
N ASP A 289 0.67 -2.40 17.18
CA ASP A 289 0.36 -3.73 17.69
C ASP A 289 1.62 -4.60 17.70
N CYS A 290 1.69 -5.53 18.64
CA CYS A 290 2.86 -6.37 18.91
C CYS A 290 2.42 -7.76 19.34
N TYR A 291 3.23 -8.78 19.06
CA TYR A 291 2.93 -10.15 19.44
C TYR A 291 3.07 -10.37 20.95
N ASN A 292 2.20 -11.21 21.51
CA ASN A 292 2.31 -11.66 22.90
C ASN A 292 3.50 -12.63 23.03
N PHE A 293 4.34 -12.43 24.03
CA PHE A 293 5.35 -13.41 24.42
C PHE A 293 4.74 -14.52 25.26
N GLN A 294 5.20 -15.75 25.07
CA GLN A 294 4.86 -16.87 25.95
C GLN A 294 5.31 -16.61 27.39
N ASN A 295 6.51 -16.05 27.54
CA ASN A 295 7.10 -15.65 28.83
C ASN A 295 7.41 -14.14 28.79
N SER A 296 6.38 -13.32 28.97
CA SER A 296 6.51 -11.86 29.05
C SER A 296 7.15 -11.41 30.36
N ASP A 297 7.89 -10.31 30.33
CA ASP A 297 8.49 -9.73 31.53
C ASP A 297 7.61 -8.63 32.13
N MET A 298 7.77 -8.38 33.43
CA MET A 298 7.08 -7.28 34.10
C MET A 298 7.61 -5.91 33.64
N PRO A 299 6.74 -4.91 33.45
CA PRO A 299 7.14 -3.54 33.18
C PRO A 299 8.08 -2.98 34.27
N ILE A 300 9.18 -2.34 33.85
CA ILE A 300 10.10 -1.60 34.74
C ILE A 300 9.56 -0.18 34.97
N PHE A 301 8.89 0.37 33.95
CA PHE A 301 8.31 1.71 33.98
C PHE A 301 6.83 1.68 34.38
N LYS A 302 6.43 2.63 35.23
CA LYS A 302 5.07 2.76 35.73
C LYS A 302 4.07 2.94 34.60
N GLU A 303 4.45 3.71 33.59
CA GLU A 303 3.61 4.10 32.46
C GLU A 303 3.32 2.93 31.50
N ASP A 304 4.08 1.83 31.61
CA ASP A 304 3.85 0.58 30.88
C ASP A 304 3.01 -0.44 31.70
N ILE A 305 2.50 -0.06 32.88
CA ILE A 305 1.61 -0.90 33.69
C ILE A 305 0.15 -0.55 33.39
N TYR A 306 -0.62 -1.50 32.87
CA TYR A 306 -1.95 -1.25 32.33
C TYR A 306 -3.08 -1.42 33.34
N SER A 307 -3.15 -2.52 34.10
CA SER A 307 -4.10 -2.65 35.21
C SER A 307 -3.58 -3.61 36.28
N LYS A 308 -3.29 -3.08 37.48
CA LYS A 308 -3.02 -3.93 38.66
C LYS A 308 -4.31 -4.48 39.29
N ALA A 309 -5.46 -3.86 39.03
CA ALA A 309 -6.73 -4.18 39.66
C ALA A 309 -7.43 -5.39 39.03
N THR A 310 -7.31 -5.57 37.71
CA THR A 310 -7.92 -6.69 36.97
C THR A 310 -6.97 -7.86 36.73
N GLY A 311 -5.67 -7.68 36.99
CA GLY A 311 -4.64 -8.71 36.70
C GLY A 311 -4.18 -8.76 35.24
N ASP A 312 -4.75 -7.93 34.35
CA ASP A 312 -4.36 -7.85 32.94
C ASP A 312 -3.04 -7.11 32.75
N LEU A 313 -2.02 -7.86 32.33
CA LEU A 313 -0.72 -7.35 31.92
C LEU A 313 -0.63 -7.37 30.39
N ASP A 314 -0.02 -6.35 29.80
CA ASP A 314 0.36 -6.38 28.39
C ASP A 314 1.52 -7.38 28.23
N ARG A 315 1.21 -8.52 27.59
CA ARG A 315 2.13 -9.65 27.43
C ARG A 315 3.11 -9.45 26.27
N THR A 316 3.17 -8.25 25.68
CA THR A 316 4.04 -7.94 24.53
C THR A 316 5.45 -7.47 24.92
N ILE A 317 5.78 -7.44 26.21
CA ILE A 317 7.05 -6.90 26.72
C ILE A 317 8.07 -8.00 27.04
N LYS A 318 9.31 -7.78 26.57
CA LYS A 318 10.50 -8.55 26.94
C LYS A 318 11.68 -7.63 27.28
N ASN A 319 12.35 -7.87 28.39
CA ASN A 319 13.56 -7.14 28.77
C ASN A 319 14.76 -7.67 27.97
N ALA A 320 15.62 -6.77 27.52
CA ALA A 320 16.87 -7.10 26.84
C ALA A 320 18.01 -6.21 27.35
N PHE A 321 19.18 -6.80 27.59
CA PHE A 321 20.42 -6.08 27.87
C PHE A 321 21.02 -5.55 26.57
N VAL A 322 21.15 -4.23 26.45
CA VAL A 322 21.54 -3.57 25.20
C VAL A 322 22.85 -2.80 25.35
N VAL A 323 23.72 -2.95 24.37
CA VAL A 323 24.89 -2.10 24.13
C VAL A 323 24.56 -1.08 23.05
N PHE A 324 24.90 0.18 23.31
CA PHE A 324 24.89 1.25 22.32
C PHE A 324 26.34 1.51 21.87
N ASP A 325 26.63 1.13 20.64
CA ASP A 325 27.97 1.19 20.06
C ASP A 325 28.06 2.27 18.97
N ASP A 326 29.28 2.71 18.65
CA ASP A 326 29.54 3.62 17.54
C ASP A 326 29.25 2.91 16.21
N MET A 327 28.62 3.65 15.28
CA MET A 327 28.55 3.22 13.89
C MET A 327 29.94 3.28 13.26
N ASN A 328 30.31 2.26 12.50
CA ASN A 328 31.66 2.15 11.95
C ASN A 328 31.73 2.79 10.55
N ASP A 329 32.52 3.86 10.41
CA ASP A 329 32.68 4.62 9.16
C ASP A 329 33.32 3.80 8.02
N ALA A 330 34.28 2.94 8.34
CA ALA A 330 34.99 2.14 7.34
C ALA A 330 34.13 1.00 6.77
N THR A 331 33.30 0.38 7.61
CA THR A 331 32.54 -0.84 7.26
C THR A 331 31.05 -0.63 7.07
N GLY A 332 30.50 0.52 7.50
CA GLY A 332 29.07 0.80 7.48
C GLY A 332 28.24 0.06 8.55
N ARG A 333 28.88 -0.71 9.46
CA ARG A 333 28.16 -1.42 10.54
C ARG A 333 27.36 -0.44 11.39
N PHE A 334 26.09 -0.76 11.61
CA PHE A 334 25.06 0.01 12.31
C PHE A 334 24.56 1.29 11.63
N VAL A 335 25.12 1.69 10.47
CA VAL A 335 24.69 2.89 9.76
C VAL A 335 23.28 2.72 9.20
N CYS A 336 22.89 1.50 8.81
CA CYS A 336 21.56 1.23 8.27
C CYS A 336 20.48 1.06 9.36
N GLY A 337 20.84 1.16 10.65
CA GLY A 337 19.90 1.03 11.76
C GLY A 337 19.51 -0.42 12.10
N GLU A 338 20.31 -1.39 11.67
CA GLU A 338 20.22 -2.79 12.07
C GLU A 338 20.51 -2.98 13.57
N ILE A 339 19.96 -4.06 14.14
CA ILE A 339 20.19 -4.48 15.52
C ILE A 339 20.80 -5.88 15.49
N GLU A 340 21.94 -6.10 16.13
CA GLU A 340 22.44 -7.47 16.34
C GLU A 340 21.77 -8.05 17.58
N ALA A 341 21.30 -9.29 17.51
CA ALA A 341 20.56 -9.93 18.59
C ALA A 341 21.16 -11.29 18.98
N SER A 342 21.25 -11.60 20.27
CA SER A 342 21.80 -12.86 20.74
C SER A 342 20.85 -14.03 20.45
N ARG A 343 21.38 -15.25 20.33
CA ARG A 343 20.57 -16.48 20.23
C ARG A 343 19.54 -16.56 21.36
N LYS A 344 19.94 -16.19 22.57
CA LYS A 344 19.07 -16.19 23.77
C LYS A 344 17.86 -15.27 23.56
N PHE A 345 18.08 -14.06 23.07
CA PHE A 345 16.98 -13.14 22.76
C PHE A 345 16.12 -13.69 21.61
N SER A 346 16.73 -14.08 20.49
CA SER A 346 16.02 -14.58 19.29
C SER A 346 15.25 -15.89 19.51
N SER A 347 15.55 -16.63 20.58
CA SER A 347 14.86 -17.88 20.92
C SER A 347 13.60 -17.69 21.76
N ASN A 348 13.26 -16.46 22.19
CA ASN A 348 12.00 -16.20 22.86
C ASN A 348 10.81 -16.57 21.96
N VAL A 349 9.75 -17.09 22.56
CA VAL A 349 8.56 -17.56 21.84
C VAL A 349 7.44 -16.54 21.94
N ILE A 350 6.76 -16.31 20.82
CA ILE A 350 5.58 -15.45 20.71
C ILE A 350 4.36 -16.24 20.21
N TYR A 351 3.17 -15.68 20.39
CA TYR A 351 1.93 -16.14 19.79
C TYR A 351 1.48 -15.24 18.64
N LYS A 352 1.00 -15.86 17.57
CA LYS A 352 0.41 -15.21 16.39
C LYS A 352 -0.85 -15.97 16.00
N ASP A 353 -1.92 -15.23 15.72
CA ASP A 353 -3.12 -15.81 15.13
C ASP A 353 -2.96 -15.81 13.59
N GLU A 354 -3.08 -16.99 12.97
CA GLU A 354 -3.17 -17.21 11.53
C GLU A 354 -4.65 -17.39 11.14
N VAL A 355 -5.06 -16.75 10.05
CA VAL A 355 -6.44 -16.84 9.53
C VAL A 355 -6.39 -17.50 8.18
N ILE A 356 -7.00 -18.67 8.08
CA ILE A 356 -7.02 -19.51 6.89
C ILE A 356 -8.45 -19.47 6.36
N ARG A 357 -8.60 -19.19 5.07
CA ARG A 357 -9.90 -19.19 4.40
C ARG A 357 -9.75 -20.06 3.18
N GLU A 358 -10.31 -21.26 3.25
CA GLU A 358 -10.24 -22.22 2.16
C GLU A 358 -11.44 -23.14 2.11
N ARG A 359 -11.59 -23.83 0.97
CA ARG A 359 -12.44 -25.02 0.88
C ARG A 359 -11.73 -26.25 1.41
N PHE A 360 -12.52 -27.09 2.05
CA PHE A 360 -12.06 -28.34 2.59
C PHE A 360 -13.02 -29.45 2.16
N GLU A 361 -12.50 -30.44 1.44
CA GLU A 361 -13.18 -31.73 1.31
C GLU A 361 -13.24 -32.40 2.69
N MET A 362 -12.15 -32.27 3.44
CA MET A 362 -12.04 -32.82 4.78
C MET A 362 -11.22 -31.90 5.69
N ILE A 363 -11.83 -31.48 6.79
CA ILE A 363 -11.10 -30.86 7.91
C ILE A 363 -10.69 -31.97 8.87
N VAL A 364 -9.39 -32.08 9.14
CA VAL A 364 -8.85 -33.10 10.05
C VAL A 364 -8.57 -32.57 11.46
N VAL A 365 -8.87 -31.29 11.71
CA VAL A 365 -8.68 -30.60 12.99
C VAL A 365 -10.00 -30.23 13.67
N LYS A 366 -9.98 -30.01 14.98
CA LYS A 366 -11.14 -29.59 15.77
C LYS A 366 -10.89 -28.30 16.54
N GLU A 367 -11.95 -27.53 16.79
CA GLU A 367 -11.86 -26.37 17.70
C GLU A 367 -11.35 -26.80 19.08
N GLY A 368 -10.44 -26.00 19.64
CA GLY A 368 -9.76 -26.30 20.91
C GLY A 368 -8.64 -27.35 20.80
N GLU A 369 -8.41 -27.95 19.63
CA GLU A 369 -7.31 -28.88 19.43
C GLU A 369 -5.97 -28.14 19.50
N ASN A 370 -5.04 -28.68 20.30
CA ASN A 370 -3.70 -28.14 20.48
C ASN A 370 -2.68 -29.23 20.13
N VAL A 371 -1.86 -28.97 19.12
CA VAL A 371 -0.89 -29.94 18.62
C VAL A 371 0.51 -29.33 18.64
N ILE A 372 1.43 -30.06 19.29
CA ILE A 372 2.86 -29.79 19.29
C ILE A 372 3.49 -30.81 18.34
N LYS A 373 3.95 -30.36 17.17
CA LYS A 373 4.63 -31.24 16.20
C LYS A 373 6.12 -30.92 16.10
N THR A 374 6.93 -31.97 15.90
CA THR A 374 8.38 -31.90 15.73
C THR A 374 8.83 -31.69 14.28
N ASP A 375 7.93 -31.85 13.30
CA ASP A 375 8.23 -31.86 11.86
C ASP A 375 8.05 -30.48 11.17
N ASN A 376 7.77 -29.41 11.91
CA ASN A 376 7.50 -28.07 11.39
C ASN A 376 6.34 -28.01 10.37
N ARG A 377 5.43 -28.99 10.31
CA ARG A 377 4.28 -29.03 9.39
C ARG A 377 3.01 -29.47 10.11
N PHE A 378 1.99 -28.62 10.12
CA PHE A 378 0.71 -28.89 10.76
C PHE A 378 -0.42 -28.91 9.72
N ILE A 379 -0.96 -30.09 9.43
CA ILE A 379 -2.03 -30.30 8.45
C ILE A 379 -3.37 -29.93 9.10
N ILE A 380 -4.15 -29.11 8.40
CA ILE A 380 -5.47 -28.64 8.81
C ILE A 380 -6.56 -29.47 8.14
N GLY A 381 -6.34 -29.83 6.88
CA GLY A 381 -7.28 -30.59 6.07
C GLY A 381 -6.78 -30.76 4.65
N MET A 382 -7.64 -31.31 3.81
CA MET A 382 -7.43 -31.46 2.37
C MET A 382 -8.43 -30.57 1.64
N ASN A 383 -7.97 -29.89 0.58
CA ASN A 383 -8.86 -29.19 -0.34
C ASN A 383 -9.48 -30.17 -1.35
N ASP A 384 -10.31 -29.64 -2.24
CA ASP A 384 -11.04 -30.41 -3.25
C ASP A 384 -10.12 -31.02 -4.35
N GLU A 385 -8.81 -30.70 -4.34
CA GLU A 385 -7.79 -31.21 -5.26
C GLU A 385 -6.87 -32.26 -4.59
N ASP A 386 -7.26 -32.81 -3.44
CA ASP A 386 -6.43 -33.69 -2.59
C ASP A 386 -5.12 -33.02 -2.09
N GLU A 387 -5.00 -31.68 -2.18
CA GLU A 387 -3.84 -30.95 -1.67
C GLU A 387 -3.96 -30.66 -0.17
N GLU A 388 -2.87 -30.90 0.55
CA GLU A 388 -2.82 -30.62 1.98
C GLU A 388 -2.75 -29.12 2.30
N ILE A 389 -3.75 -28.62 3.01
CA ILE A 389 -3.71 -27.30 3.62
C ILE A 389 -2.98 -27.41 4.95
N ALA A 390 -1.79 -26.81 5.05
CA ALA A 390 -0.94 -26.91 6.22
C ALA A 390 -0.26 -25.60 6.64
N LEU A 391 -0.02 -25.47 7.95
CA LEU A 391 0.79 -24.42 8.55
C LEU A 391 2.23 -24.91 8.73
N TYR A 392 3.20 -24.03 8.46
CA TYR A 392 4.62 -24.39 8.47
C TYR A 392 5.44 -23.56 9.46
N ASN A 393 6.48 -24.20 10.00
CA ASN A 393 7.49 -23.57 10.86
C ASN A 393 6.95 -22.99 12.19
N PHE A 394 5.91 -23.60 12.77
CA PHE A 394 5.39 -23.26 14.10
C PHE A 394 5.79 -24.31 15.13
N ASN A 395 6.00 -23.86 16.38
CA ASN A 395 6.33 -24.71 17.51
C ASN A 395 5.09 -25.46 18.04
N SER A 396 3.93 -24.81 18.01
CA SER A 396 2.63 -25.41 18.34
C SER A 396 1.53 -24.66 17.61
N VAL A 397 0.39 -25.32 17.41
CA VAL A 397 -0.82 -24.75 16.81
C VAL A 397 -2.02 -25.11 17.68
N GLU A 398 -2.82 -24.12 18.03
CA GLU A 398 -4.12 -24.26 18.72
C GLU A 398 -5.22 -23.75 17.79
N ILE A 399 -6.21 -24.58 17.46
CA ILE A 399 -7.36 -24.15 16.65
C ILE A 399 -8.34 -23.40 17.54
N ILE A 400 -8.56 -22.12 17.24
CA ILE A 400 -9.38 -21.20 18.02
C ILE A 400 -10.83 -21.21 17.55
N SER A 401 -11.07 -21.20 16.24
CA SER A 401 -12.41 -21.31 15.67
C SER A 401 -12.38 -21.88 14.26
N ILE A 402 -13.48 -22.51 13.87
CA ILE A 402 -13.80 -23.03 12.54
C ILE A 402 -15.19 -22.49 12.18
N GLU A 403 -15.22 -21.45 11.34
CA GLU A 403 -16.46 -20.79 10.92
C GLU A 403 -16.82 -21.26 9.50
N ASP A 404 -18.01 -21.84 9.31
CA ASP A 404 -18.56 -22.12 7.98
C ASP A 404 -18.85 -20.79 7.27
N SER A 405 -18.40 -20.66 6.02
CA SER A 405 -18.61 -19.45 5.22
C SER A 405 -20.00 -19.42 4.55
N GLY A 406 -20.80 -20.48 4.73
CA GLY A 406 -22.20 -20.61 4.29
C GLY A 406 -22.39 -21.17 2.88
N TYR A 407 -21.32 -21.54 2.19
CA TYR A 407 -21.34 -21.99 0.79
C TYR A 407 -20.17 -22.96 0.51
N GLY A 408 -20.45 -24.05 -0.23
CA GLY A 408 -19.46 -24.94 -0.87
C GLY A 408 -18.34 -25.50 0.03
N SER A 409 -18.65 -26.00 1.22
CA SER A 409 -17.66 -26.56 2.18
C SER A 409 -16.48 -25.62 2.47
N SER A 410 -16.71 -24.32 2.43
CA SER A 410 -15.70 -23.30 2.70
C SER A 410 -15.68 -22.89 4.15
N TYR A 411 -14.48 -22.84 4.73
CA TYR A 411 -14.29 -22.54 6.13
C TYR A 411 -13.27 -21.43 6.35
N LYS A 412 -13.56 -20.57 7.34
CA LYS A 412 -12.59 -19.68 7.95
C LYS A 412 -12.09 -20.33 9.24
N ILE A 413 -10.86 -20.81 9.21
CA ILE A 413 -10.18 -21.43 10.35
C ILE A 413 -9.21 -20.42 10.96
N ILE A 414 -9.31 -20.23 12.28
CA ILE A 414 -8.43 -19.35 13.03
C ILE A 414 -7.55 -20.21 13.92
N ALA A 415 -6.24 -20.11 13.73
CA ALA A 415 -5.26 -20.90 14.45
C ALA A 415 -4.30 -19.99 15.22
N ARG A 416 -4.17 -20.20 16.53
CA ARG A 416 -3.15 -19.55 17.35
C ARG A 416 -1.87 -20.37 17.32
N CYS A 417 -0.85 -19.81 16.72
CA CYS A 417 0.42 -20.45 16.49
C CYS A 417 1.49 -19.88 17.43
N SER A 418 2.36 -20.73 17.97
CA SER A 418 3.56 -20.29 18.69
C SER A 418 4.81 -20.42 17.83
N LYS A 419 5.73 -19.45 17.95
CA LYS A 419 7.01 -19.47 17.19
C LYS A 419 8.11 -18.72 17.92
N LYS A 420 9.36 -19.19 17.79
CA LYS A 420 10.54 -18.39 18.16
C LYS A 420 10.60 -17.10 17.32
N ILE A 421 10.97 -15.97 17.93
CA ILE A 421 11.00 -14.67 17.25
C ILE A 421 11.98 -14.62 16.07
N GLY A 422 13.13 -15.31 16.17
CA GLY A 422 14.15 -15.33 15.12
C GLY A 422 14.62 -13.93 14.69
N SER A 423 14.72 -13.70 13.38
CA SER A 423 14.84 -12.35 12.82
C SER A 423 13.49 -11.67 12.78
N SER A 424 13.42 -10.51 13.44
CA SER A 424 12.17 -9.79 13.66
C SER A 424 12.42 -8.29 13.79
N LYS A 425 11.36 -7.50 13.68
CA LYS A 425 11.41 -6.07 13.95
C LYS A 425 11.21 -5.84 15.43
N ALA A 426 12.27 -5.40 16.09
CA ALA A 426 12.29 -5.08 17.50
C ALA A 426 12.03 -3.58 17.70
N LEU A 427 11.12 -3.25 18.60
CA LEU A 427 10.83 -1.88 19.02
C LEU A 427 10.73 -1.78 20.54
N SER A 428 11.14 -0.65 21.13
CA SER A 428 10.94 -0.40 22.56
C SER A 428 10.05 0.80 22.82
N THR A 429 9.43 0.80 24.01
CA THR A 429 8.68 1.96 24.54
C THR A 429 9.59 3.15 24.84
N THR A 430 10.91 2.93 24.87
CA THR A 430 11.93 3.94 25.16
C THR A 430 12.67 4.46 23.93
N GLY A 431 12.32 4.00 22.73
CA GLY A 431 12.82 4.55 21.46
C GLY A 431 13.81 3.71 20.67
N LEU A 432 14.03 2.44 21.01
CA LEU A 432 14.76 1.48 20.14
C LEU A 432 13.85 1.06 18.98
N LYS A 433 14.38 0.96 17.75
CA LYS A 433 13.67 0.42 16.59
C LYS A 433 14.66 -0.08 15.52
N GLY A 434 14.54 -1.34 15.11
CA GLY A 434 15.28 -1.91 13.98
C GLY A 434 14.97 -3.40 13.75
N MET A 435 15.39 -3.94 12.61
CA MET A 435 15.36 -5.37 12.34
C MET A 435 16.53 -6.07 13.05
N THR A 436 16.28 -7.25 13.63
CA THR A 436 17.29 -8.02 14.34
C THR A 436 18.05 -8.94 13.38
N LYS A 437 19.38 -8.96 13.48
CA LYS A 437 20.33 -9.92 12.92
C LYS A 437 20.80 -10.90 14.00
N PRO A 438 20.25 -12.12 14.05
CA PRO A 438 20.58 -13.11 15.08
C PRO A 438 22.03 -13.62 14.99
N LYS A 439 22.78 -13.49 16.09
CA LYS A 439 24.15 -13.99 16.27
C LYS A 439 24.23 -14.97 17.45
N PRO A 440 25.17 -15.94 17.46
CA PRO A 440 25.27 -16.92 18.54
C PRO A 440 25.54 -16.27 19.91
N ARG A 441 26.44 -15.29 19.95
CA ARG A 441 26.81 -14.48 21.13
C ARG A 441 27.05 -13.03 20.71
N LEU A 442 27.08 -12.11 21.67
CA LEU A 442 27.33 -10.67 21.45
C LEU A 442 28.36 -10.12 22.45
N GLY A 443 29.14 -11.00 23.09
CA GLY A 443 30.05 -10.66 24.17
C GLY A 443 29.36 -10.45 25.52
N SER A 444 30.14 -9.94 26.47
CA SER A 444 29.72 -9.70 27.85
C SER A 444 30.16 -8.33 28.33
N VAL A 445 29.40 -7.75 29.25
CA VAL A 445 29.67 -6.42 29.81
C VAL A 445 29.93 -6.54 31.31
N GLN A 446 31.06 -5.99 31.75
CA GLN A 446 31.30 -5.67 33.15
C GLN A 446 30.70 -4.30 33.45
N VAL A 447 29.71 -4.27 34.35
CA VAL A 447 28.99 -3.04 34.67
C VAL A 447 29.81 -2.19 35.63
N LEU A 448 29.99 -0.92 35.26
CA LEU A 448 30.74 0.05 36.04
C LEU A 448 29.81 1.14 36.59
N ASP A 449 30.16 1.67 37.76
CA ASP A 449 29.48 2.79 38.36
C ASP A 449 29.90 4.13 37.72
N LYS A 450 29.39 5.22 38.28
CA LYS A 450 29.67 6.58 37.78
C LYS A 450 31.14 6.99 37.88
N ASP A 451 31.89 6.38 38.79
CA ASP A 451 33.29 6.65 39.07
C ASP A 451 34.19 5.66 38.30
N MET A 452 33.60 4.85 37.42
CA MET A 452 34.22 3.82 36.57
C MET A 452 34.72 2.59 37.35
N GLU A 453 34.20 2.37 38.56
CA GLU A 453 34.53 1.20 39.37
C GLU A 453 33.55 0.05 39.13
N PRO A 454 33.97 -1.23 39.26
CA PRO A 454 33.08 -2.37 39.07
C PRO A 454 31.92 -2.38 40.08
N ILE A 455 30.69 -2.48 39.58
CA ILE A 455 29.53 -2.73 40.45
C ILE A 455 29.57 -4.19 40.88
N LEU A 456 29.51 -4.44 42.18
CA LEU A 456 29.58 -5.79 42.74
C LEU A 456 28.19 -6.38 42.94
N ASP A 457 28.09 -7.69 42.74
CA ASP A 457 26.90 -8.49 43.06
C ASP A 457 26.78 -8.75 44.58
N THR A 458 25.76 -9.50 45.00
CA THR A 458 25.53 -9.83 46.41
C THR A 458 26.64 -10.67 47.05
N ASN A 459 27.51 -11.28 46.23
CA ASN A 459 28.63 -12.11 46.67
C ASN A 459 29.96 -11.35 46.60
N GLY A 460 29.95 -10.05 46.24
CA GLY A 460 31.15 -9.23 46.11
C GLY A 460 31.92 -9.39 44.80
N ASN A 461 31.36 -10.07 43.80
CA ASN A 461 31.99 -10.24 42.48
C ASN A 461 31.54 -9.15 41.50
N PRO A 462 32.39 -8.72 40.55
CA PRO A 462 31.97 -7.82 39.48
C PRO A 462 30.74 -8.33 38.75
N PHE A 463 29.75 -7.47 38.57
CA PHE A 463 28.54 -7.81 37.85
C PHE A 463 28.83 -7.88 36.35
N ILE A 464 28.82 -9.09 35.82
CA ILE A 464 29.03 -9.40 34.41
C ILE A 464 27.72 -9.91 33.80
N LYS A 465 27.34 -9.36 32.65
CA LYS A 465 26.16 -9.84 31.89
C LYS A 465 26.43 -10.03 30.41
N ASP A 466 25.86 -11.10 29.88
CA ASP A 466 25.78 -11.32 28.45
C ASP A 466 24.90 -10.27 27.80
N VAL A 467 25.32 -9.84 26.61
CA VAL A 467 24.60 -8.86 25.82
C VAL A 467 23.49 -9.55 25.02
N ASP A 468 22.27 -9.00 25.08
CA ASP A 468 21.14 -9.48 24.27
C ASP A 468 21.03 -8.74 22.94
N LEU A 469 21.34 -7.44 22.91
CA LEU A 469 21.23 -6.58 21.73
C LEU A 469 22.43 -5.63 21.58
N ILE A 470 22.85 -5.35 20.35
CA ILE A 470 23.78 -4.26 20.02
C ILE A 470 23.16 -3.40 18.92
N THR A 471 23.25 -2.07 19.05
CA THR A 471 22.77 -1.12 18.05
C THR A 471 23.64 0.13 17.99
N GLY A 472 23.68 0.77 16.82
CA GLY A 472 24.15 2.15 16.67
C GLY A 472 23.02 3.17 16.79
N MET A 473 23.36 4.47 16.72
CA MET A 473 22.42 5.57 16.96
C MET A 473 21.32 5.74 15.92
N ASN A 474 21.44 5.08 14.77
CA ASN A 474 20.38 5.03 13.77
C ASN A 474 19.24 4.10 14.18
N GLY A 475 19.50 3.08 15.01
CA GLY A 475 18.46 2.28 15.68
C GLY A 475 17.83 2.97 16.90
N VAL A 476 18.40 4.07 17.39
CA VAL A 476 17.98 4.78 18.61
C VAL A 476 17.23 6.07 18.28
N LYS A 477 15.90 6.02 18.32
CA LYS A 477 15.02 7.07 17.80
C LYS A 477 14.78 8.23 18.77
N ALA A 478 14.84 8.01 20.10
CA ALA A 478 14.77 9.08 21.11
C ALA A 478 16.15 9.55 21.60
N LYS A 479 17.21 9.14 20.88
CA LYS A 479 18.62 9.53 21.12
C LYS A 479 19.01 9.40 22.60
N ALA A 480 19.54 10.47 23.21
CA ALA A 480 20.02 10.46 24.59
C ALA A 480 18.96 9.95 25.60
N ASN A 481 17.68 10.29 25.42
CA ASN A 481 16.62 9.85 26.33
C ASN A 481 16.51 8.32 26.41
N THR A 482 16.68 7.60 25.30
CA THR A 482 16.69 6.14 25.29
C THR A 482 17.82 5.58 26.15
N ILE A 483 19.02 6.15 26.06
CA ILE A 483 20.20 5.69 26.80
C ILE A 483 20.05 5.97 28.30
N PHE A 484 19.53 7.16 28.69
CA PHE A 484 19.25 7.46 30.09
C PHE A 484 18.18 6.53 30.69
N LEU A 485 17.10 6.26 29.96
CA LEU A 485 16.07 5.32 30.41
C LEU A 485 16.63 3.91 30.56
N ALA A 486 17.47 3.46 29.61
CA ALA A 486 18.08 2.14 29.67
C ALA A 486 19.03 1.97 30.87
N ARG A 487 19.82 3.01 31.19
CA ARG A 487 20.70 3.05 32.37
C ARG A 487 19.91 3.08 33.68
N ALA A 488 18.85 3.87 33.75
CA ALA A 488 17.98 3.91 34.93
C ALA A 488 17.29 2.55 35.16
N ALA A 489 16.80 1.92 34.09
CA ALA A 489 16.22 0.59 34.14
C ALA A 489 17.23 -0.45 34.63
N LEU A 490 18.49 -0.38 34.17
CA LEU A 490 19.57 -1.24 34.65
C LEU A 490 19.82 -1.02 36.16
N ALA A 491 19.97 0.21 36.63
CA ALA A 491 20.18 0.49 38.06
C ALA A 491 19.07 -0.11 38.95
N SER A 492 17.81 -0.04 38.50
CA SER A 492 16.67 -0.67 39.19
C SER A 492 16.73 -2.20 39.12
N ASN A 493 17.08 -2.77 37.96
CA ASN A 493 17.24 -4.21 37.75
C ASN A 493 18.32 -4.82 38.65
N LEU A 494 19.44 -4.10 38.85
CA LEU A 494 20.56 -4.50 39.70
C LEU A 494 20.30 -4.35 41.20
N GLY A 495 19.22 -3.67 41.60
CA GLY A 495 18.92 -3.43 43.01
C GLY A 495 19.86 -2.41 43.70
N ILE A 496 20.68 -1.69 42.95
CA ILE A 496 21.47 -0.53 43.44
C ILE A 496 20.52 0.57 43.96
N SER A 497 19.31 0.57 43.41
CA SER A 497 18.19 1.39 43.83
C SER A 497 17.22 0.51 44.61
N LYS A 498 16.53 1.07 45.63
CA LYS A 498 15.38 0.38 46.23
C LYS A 498 14.49 -0.11 45.08
N LYS A 499 14.26 -1.43 44.95
CA LYS A 499 13.44 -2.03 43.89
C LYS A 499 12.12 -1.29 43.80
N THR A 500 12.03 -0.36 42.85
CA THR A 500 10.89 0.53 42.67
C THR A 500 10.63 0.63 41.18
N ILE A 501 9.35 0.53 40.83
CA ILE A 501 8.87 0.83 39.48
C ILE A 501 9.23 2.30 39.21
N LEU A 502 9.95 2.54 38.11
CA LEU A 502 10.41 3.88 37.74
C LEU A 502 9.27 4.67 37.09
N SER A 503 9.11 5.95 37.43
CA SER A 503 8.22 6.84 36.66
C SER A 503 9.05 7.62 35.66
N THR A 504 8.82 7.35 34.37
CA THR A 504 9.45 8.10 33.28
C THR A 504 8.96 9.56 33.24
N MET A 505 7.85 9.86 33.92
CA MET A 505 7.35 11.22 34.09
C MET A 505 8.11 12.04 35.15
N ASN A 506 8.99 11.41 35.93
CA ASN A 506 9.83 12.08 36.91
C ASN A 506 11.27 12.20 36.41
N GLU A 507 11.59 13.30 35.72
CA GLU A 507 12.93 13.54 35.17
C GLU A 507 14.03 13.48 36.24
N LYS A 508 13.77 13.98 37.45
CA LYS A 508 14.74 13.98 38.55
C LYS A 508 15.06 12.55 38.99
N GLN A 509 14.04 11.69 39.08
CA GLN A 509 14.22 10.28 39.39
C GLN A 509 15.06 9.60 38.31
N ILE A 510 14.66 9.69 37.03
CA ILE A 510 15.39 9.03 35.93
C ILE A 510 16.84 9.49 35.87
N ASN A 511 17.10 10.80 35.93
CA ASN A 511 18.46 11.33 35.92
C ASN A 511 19.28 10.89 37.14
N LYS A 512 18.67 10.80 38.33
CA LYS A 512 19.35 10.31 39.54
C LYS A 512 19.74 8.84 39.41
N GLU A 513 18.83 8.01 38.90
CA GLU A 513 19.06 6.57 38.76
C GLU A 513 20.05 6.26 37.63
N ALA A 514 19.91 6.91 36.47
CA ALA A 514 20.83 6.73 35.35
C ALA A 514 22.27 7.14 35.70
N LYS A 515 22.44 8.18 36.54
CA LYS A 515 23.75 8.64 37.01
C LYS A 515 24.51 7.61 37.84
N LYS A 516 23.89 6.54 38.33
CA LYS A 516 24.57 5.49 39.11
C LYS A 516 25.37 4.52 38.23
N ILE A 517 25.06 4.45 36.95
CA ILE A 517 25.71 3.56 35.98
C ILE A 517 26.63 4.40 35.10
N GLY A 518 27.92 4.11 35.03
CA GLY A 518 28.87 4.78 34.14
C GLY A 518 28.86 4.21 32.72
N LYS A 519 29.91 4.50 31.94
CA LYS A 519 30.22 3.68 30.77
C LYS A 519 30.70 2.33 31.27
N CYS A 520 30.32 1.26 30.60
CA CYS A 520 30.66 -0.11 31.01
C CYS A 520 31.74 -0.68 30.10
N LEU A 521 32.52 -1.64 30.61
CA LEU A 521 33.53 -2.36 29.84
C LEU A 521 32.85 -3.51 29.11
N TRP A 522 32.71 -3.39 27.80
CA TRP A 522 32.22 -4.45 26.94
C TRP A 522 33.39 -5.22 26.35
N ILE A 523 33.35 -6.54 26.48
CA ILE A 523 34.25 -7.48 25.83
C ILE A 523 33.44 -8.11 24.71
N ASP A 524 33.80 -7.82 23.46
CA ASP A 524 33.12 -8.39 22.30
C ASP A 524 33.42 -9.90 22.13
N ASN A 525 32.88 -10.51 21.09
CA ASN A 525 33.10 -11.95 20.84
C ASN A 525 34.55 -12.28 20.44
N ASP A 526 35.28 -11.29 19.93
CA ASP A 526 36.67 -11.45 19.49
C ASP A 526 37.66 -11.16 20.65
N GLY A 527 37.13 -10.81 21.84
CA GLY A 527 37.90 -10.51 23.04
C GLY A 527 38.35 -9.05 23.12
N ASN A 528 37.91 -8.18 22.22
CA ASN A 528 38.28 -6.78 22.26
C ASN A 528 37.50 -6.04 23.33
N GLU A 529 38.20 -5.20 24.08
CA GLU A 529 37.62 -4.38 25.14
C GLU A 529 37.25 -2.98 24.63
N LYS A 530 36.03 -2.53 24.94
CA LYS A 530 35.55 -1.19 24.59
C LYS A 530 34.66 -0.60 25.68
N LEU A 531 34.86 0.68 26.00
CA LEU A 531 33.96 1.43 26.88
C LEU A 531 32.71 1.91 26.11
N VAL A 532 31.55 1.42 26.51
CA VAL A 532 30.27 1.66 25.82
C VAL A 532 29.16 2.07 26.78
N TRP A 533 28.06 2.59 26.24
CA TRP A 533 26.83 2.72 27.01
C TRP A 533 26.07 1.39 27.03
N PHE A 534 25.62 1.00 28.22
CA PHE A 534 24.92 -0.27 28.45
C PHE A 534 23.68 -0.04 29.31
N GLY A 535 22.62 -0.82 29.10
CA GLY A 535 21.39 -0.70 29.86
C GLY A 535 20.37 -1.82 29.60
N VAL A 536 19.17 -1.66 30.16
CA VAL A 536 18.03 -2.57 29.94
C VAL A 536 16.94 -1.85 29.15
N VAL A 537 16.47 -2.45 28.06
CA VAL A 537 15.33 -1.97 27.27
C VAL A 537 14.17 -2.96 27.32
N GLN A 538 12.94 -2.43 27.29
CA GLN A 538 11.71 -3.23 27.21
C GLN A 538 11.26 -3.31 25.76
N VAL A 539 11.57 -4.42 25.10
CA VAL A 539 11.35 -4.68 23.68
C VAL A 539 10.00 -5.35 23.45
N ARG A 540 9.39 -5.03 22.31
CA ARG A 540 8.20 -5.62 21.72
C ARG A 540 8.50 -6.02 20.28
N ILE A 541 7.80 -7.02 19.77
CA ILE A 541 7.97 -7.51 18.39
C ILE A 541 6.69 -7.24 17.61
N ASN A 542 6.79 -6.52 16.50
CA ASN A 542 5.62 -6.18 15.67
C ASN A 542 5.59 -6.90 14.31
N GLU A 543 6.73 -7.30 13.77
CA GLU A 543 6.83 -7.98 12.47
C GLU A 543 7.88 -9.10 12.56
N LEU A 544 7.63 -10.21 11.88
CA LEU A 544 8.59 -11.32 11.76
C LEU A 544 9.06 -11.43 10.31
N SER A 545 10.35 -11.70 10.08
CA SER A 545 10.91 -11.78 8.72
C SER A 545 10.32 -12.92 7.88
N TYR A 546 9.87 -14.02 8.51
CA TYR A 546 9.29 -15.18 7.81
C TYR A 546 8.05 -14.84 6.97
N MET A 547 7.36 -13.75 7.29
CA MET A 547 6.15 -13.33 6.57
C MET A 547 6.44 -12.90 5.12
N PHE A 548 7.71 -12.76 4.72
CA PHE A 548 8.11 -12.12 3.48
C PHE A 548 8.98 -12.99 2.55
N ASN A 549 9.46 -14.15 2.99
CA ASN A 549 10.36 -15.02 2.20
C ASN A 549 9.62 -15.94 1.21
N ASN A 550 8.60 -15.41 0.50
CA ASN A 550 7.88 -16.19 -0.49
C ASN A 550 8.44 -15.95 -1.89
N VAL A 551 9.03 -16.97 -2.50
CA VAL A 551 9.51 -16.94 -3.88
C VAL A 551 8.34 -17.10 -4.84
N LYS A 552 8.08 -16.07 -5.66
CA LYS A 552 6.95 -16.03 -6.60
C LYS A 552 7.21 -15.04 -7.74
N LYS A 553 6.30 -15.03 -8.72
CA LYS A 553 6.22 -13.91 -9.68
C LYS A 553 5.85 -12.62 -8.92
N GLN A 554 6.62 -11.57 -9.14
CA GLN A 554 6.50 -10.27 -8.49
C GLN A 554 6.47 -9.17 -9.55
N LYS A 555 5.66 -8.14 -9.30
CA LYS A 555 5.53 -6.98 -10.20
C LYS A 555 6.85 -6.22 -10.28
N PHE A 556 7.37 -6.08 -11.49
CA PHE A 556 8.52 -5.26 -11.82
C PHE A 556 8.05 -3.85 -12.20
N MET A 557 8.68 -2.80 -11.65
CA MET A 557 8.24 -1.43 -11.89
C MET A 557 8.64 -0.92 -13.29
N ALA A 558 7.73 -0.19 -13.93
CA ALA A 558 7.96 0.45 -15.22
C ALA A 558 9.21 1.35 -15.21
N GLU A 559 9.40 2.09 -14.12
CA GLU A 559 10.51 3.03 -13.94
C GLU A 559 11.87 2.31 -13.96
N SER A 560 11.96 1.13 -13.35
CA SER A 560 13.15 0.28 -13.41
C SER A 560 13.46 -0.10 -14.86
N GLY A 561 12.42 -0.48 -15.62
CA GLY A 561 12.53 -0.76 -17.06
C GLY A 561 12.98 0.45 -17.88
N ARG A 562 12.50 1.65 -17.54
CA ARG A 562 12.92 2.91 -18.17
C ARG A 562 14.40 3.18 -17.92
N TYR A 563 14.87 3.03 -16.69
CA TYR A 563 16.29 3.23 -16.36
C TYR A 563 17.19 2.20 -17.05
N LEU A 564 16.75 0.94 -17.18
CA LEU A 564 17.45 -0.07 -17.99
C LEU A 564 17.52 0.34 -19.46
N ARG A 565 16.39 0.75 -20.06
CA ARG A 565 16.32 1.13 -21.48
C ARG A 565 17.18 2.37 -21.78
N ASN A 566 17.05 3.42 -20.97
CA ASN A 566 17.73 4.69 -21.18
C ASN A 566 19.19 4.64 -20.71
N GLY A 567 19.52 3.76 -19.77
CA GLY A 567 20.88 3.51 -19.29
C GLY A 567 21.71 2.56 -20.16
N GLY A 568 21.29 2.30 -21.41
CA GLY A 568 22.06 1.50 -22.38
C GLY A 568 21.76 0.00 -22.41
N TYR A 569 20.90 -0.51 -21.53
CA TYR A 569 20.61 -1.95 -21.39
C TYR A 569 19.28 -2.35 -22.05
N LYS A 570 19.07 -1.90 -23.29
CA LYS A 570 17.83 -2.14 -24.06
C LYS A 570 17.52 -3.64 -24.24
N LYS A 571 18.54 -4.48 -24.45
CA LYS A 571 18.38 -5.94 -24.60
C LYS A 571 17.81 -6.59 -23.32
N VAL A 572 18.33 -6.22 -22.15
CA VAL A 572 17.81 -6.67 -20.85
C VAL A 572 16.36 -6.24 -20.67
N PHE A 573 16.07 -4.97 -20.93
CA PHE A 573 14.70 -4.44 -20.88
C PHE A 573 13.73 -5.20 -21.79
N LYS A 574 14.08 -5.39 -23.08
CA LYS A 574 13.27 -6.16 -24.05
C LYS A 574 12.97 -7.56 -23.52
N LYS A 575 13.97 -8.24 -22.96
CA LYS A 575 13.84 -9.61 -22.46
C LYS A 575 12.96 -9.71 -21.21
N ILE A 576 13.07 -8.76 -20.28
CA ILE A 576 12.18 -8.64 -19.12
C ILE A 576 10.73 -8.52 -19.57
N TRP A 577 10.43 -7.61 -20.50
CA TRP A 577 9.07 -7.42 -20.99
C TRP A 577 8.56 -8.60 -21.82
N LYS A 578 9.44 -9.31 -22.53
CA LYS A 578 9.06 -10.53 -23.26
C LYS A 578 8.68 -11.68 -22.32
N LEU A 579 9.37 -11.83 -21.19
CA LEU A 579 9.17 -12.94 -20.25
C LEU A 579 8.13 -12.65 -19.17
N GLY A 580 8.05 -11.40 -18.71
CA GLY A 580 7.19 -11.03 -17.58
C GLY A 580 5.80 -10.53 -17.98
N VAL A 581 5.52 -10.32 -19.27
CA VAL A 581 4.17 -10.04 -19.74
C VAL A 581 3.49 -11.38 -20.04
N ASP A 582 2.44 -11.69 -19.29
CA ASP A 582 1.64 -12.89 -19.49
C ASP A 582 0.96 -12.86 -20.88
N PRO A 583 1.18 -13.87 -21.75
CA PRO A 583 0.64 -13.88 -23.10
C PRO A 583 -0.89 -13.87 -23.17
N ASP A 584 -1.57 -14.67 -22.34
CA ASP A 584 -3.03 -14.77 -22.36
C ASP A 584 -3.67 -13.48 -21.84
N MET A 585 -3.11 -12.90 -20.77
CA MET A 585 -3.55 -11.60 -20.27
C MET A 585 -3.28 -10.47 -21.27
N LYS A 586 -2.18 -10.56 -22.04
CA LYS A 586 -1.87 -9.62 -23.12
C LYS A 586 -2.91 -9.74 -24.25
N GLU A 587 -3.19 -10.95 -24.72
CA GLU A 587 -4.20 -11.20 -25.75
C GLU A 587 -5.57 -10.68 -25.31
N LEU A 588 -5.95 -10.94 -24.07
CA LEU A 588 -7.18 -10.44 -23.45
C LEU A 588 -7.28 -8.91 -23.53
N VAL A 589 -6.24 -8.17 -23.14
CA VAL A 589 -6.26 -6.71 -23.21
C VAL A 589 -6.33 -6.20 -24.65
N LEU A 590 -5.65 -6.88 -25.59
CA LEU A 590 -5.72 -6.55 -27.01
C LEU A 590 -7.12 -6.81 -27.58
N GLU A 591 -7.80 -7.88 -27.19
CA GLU A 591 -9.18 -8.13 -27.59
C GLU A 591 -10.14 -7.07 -27.02
N LEU A 592 -10.03 -6.73 -25.73
CA LEU A 592 -10.80 -5.64 -25.13
C LEU A 592 -10.56 -4.31 -25.86
N GLN A 593 -9.31 -4.03 -26.26
CA GLN A 593 -8.97 -2.85 -27.06
C GLN A 593 -9.59 -2.91 -28.47
N LYS A 594 -9.59 -4.07 -29.14
CA LYS A 594 -10.30 -4.26 -30.41
C LYS A 594 -11.81 -4.00 -30.24
N ILE A 595 -12.40 -4.42 -29.13
CA ILE A 595 -13.82 -4.16 -28.86
C ILE A 595 -14.12 -2.66 -28.76
N LEU A 596 -13.26 -1.88 -28.10
CA LEU A 596 -13.44 -0.43 -28.00
C LEU A 596 -13.22 0.30 -29.33
N MET A 597 -12.31 -0.19 -30.18
CA MET A 597 -11.80 0.56 -31.34
C MET A 597 -12.40 0.12 -32.68
N ASP A 598 -12.74 -1.16 -32.87
CA ASP A 598 -13.09 -1.71 -34.19
C ASP A 598 -14.58 -1.56 -34.56
N TYR A 599 -15.03 -0.32 -34.68
CA TYR A 599 -16.40 0.01 -35.09
C TYR A 599 -16.70 -0.24 -36.57
N LYS A 600 -15.69 -0.62 -37.38
CA LYS A 600 -15.81 -0.90 -38.82
C LYS A 600 -15.69 -2.39 -39.15
N ALA A 601 -15.47 -3.23 -38.15
CA ALA A 601 -15.16 -4.65 -38.32
C ALA A 601 -13.96 -4.91 -39.23
N HIS A 602 -12.91 -4.09 -39.10
CA HIS A 602 -11.61 -4.27 -39.76
C HIS A 602 -11.02 -5.66 -39.51
N TYR A 603 -11.17 -6.17 -38.28
CA TYR A 603 -10.63 -7.46 -37.87
C TYR A 603 -11.51 -8.65 -38.22
N HIS A 604 -12.71 -8.49 -38.79
CA HIS A 604 -13.63 -9.62 -38.98
C HIS A 604 -13.04 -10.75 -39.84
N LYS A 605 -12.30 -10.40 -40.92
CA LYS A 605 -11.65 -11.40 -41.79
C LYS A 605 -10.38 -11.96 -41.17
N LYS A 606 -9.61 -11.09 -40.49
CA LYS A 606 -8.31 -11.44 -39.91
C LYS A 606 -8.46 -12.38 -38.72
N ASP A 607 -9.50 -12.16 -37.92
CA ASP A 607 -9.80 -12.96 -36.73
C ASP A 607 -10.83 -14.08 -37.04
N ASP A 608 -11.30 -14.21 -38.29
CA ASP A 608 -12.33 -15.17 -38.72
C ASP A 608 -13.60 -15.18 -37.85
N ILE A 609 -14.13 -13.99 -37.56
CA ILE A 609 -15.31 -13.83 -36.70
C ILE A 609 -16.54 -13.33 -37.48
N PRO A 610 -17.75 -13.84 -37.18
CA PRO A 610 -18.95 -13.53 -37.94
C PRO A 610 -19.52 -12.14 -37.60
N ILE A 611 -20.15 -11.52 -38.59
CA ILE A 611 -21.02 -10.35 -38.43
C ILE A 611 -22.48 -10.83 -38.40
N ILE A 612 -23.24 -10.42 -37.38
CA ILE A 612 -24.59 -10.92 -37.09
C ILE A 612 -25.51 -9.74 -36.77
N THR A 613 -26.71 -9.72 -37.36
CA THR A 613 -27.75 -8.72 -37.04
C THR A 613 -28.65 -9.21 -35.89
N PRO A 614 -29.39 -8.32 -35.19
CA PRO A 614 -30.40 -8.74 -34.23
C PRO A 614 -31.42 -9.75 -34.79
N ASP A 615 -31.75 -9.66 -36.08
CA ASP A 615 -32.62 -10.64 -36.77
C ASP A 615 -31.97 -12.00 -36.93
N GLN A 616 -30.68 -12.05 -37.25
CA GLN A 616 -29.94 -13.29 -37.41
C GLN A 616 -29.69 -13.99 -36.06
N LEU A 617 -29.63 -13.25 -34.95
CA LEU A 617 -29.64 -13.85 -33.61
C LEU A 617 -30.97 -14.57 -33.33
N LEU A 618 -32.10 -13.94 -33.66
CA LEU A 618 -33.44 -14.50 -33.42
C LEU A 618 -33.81 -15.64 -34.37
N TYR A 619 -33.59 -15.45 -35.67
CA TYR A 619 -34.07 -16.35 -36.73
C TYR A 619 -32.99 -17.28 -37.29
N GLY A 620 -31.74 -17.14 -36.81
CA GLY A 620 -30.59 -17.89 -37.29
C GLY A 620 -29.97 -17.34 -38.58
N LYS A 621 -28.76 -17.83 -38.89
CA LYS A 621 -27.95 -17.40 -40.04
C LYS A 621 -27.66 -18.58 -40.98
N GLY A 622 -27.58 -18.29 -42.29
CA GLY A 622 -27.29 -19.29 -43.33
C GLY A 622 -28.51 -20.11 -43.79
N PRO A 623 -28.33 -21.05 -44.73
CA PRO A 623 -29.42 -21.81 -45.34
C PRO A 623 -30.18 -22.70 -44.34
N ASN A 624 -29.49 -23.14 -43.27
CA ASN A 624 -30.07 -23.98 -42.22
C ASN A 624 -30.62 -23.19 -41.02
N LYS A 625 -30.59 -21.84 -41.06
CA LYS A 625 -31.08 -20.97 -39.97
C LYS A 625 -30.54 -21.36 -38.58
N VAL A 626 -29.24 -21.64 -38.49
CA VAL A 626 -28.61 -21.99 -37.20
C VAL A 626 -28.55 -20.73 -36.34
N LYS A 627 -29.14 -20.77 -35.14
CA LYS A 627 -29.04 -19.68 -34.16
C LYS A 627 -27.69 -19.71 -33.47
N MET A 628 -27.16 -18.53 -33.18
CA MET A 628 -25.88 -18.40 -32.48
C MET A 628 -26.03 -18.69 -30.98
N PHE A 629 -27.11 -18.20 -30.36
CA PHE A 629 -27.41 -18.35 -28.94
C PHE A 629 -28.91 -18.57 -28.75
N GLU A 630 -29.27 -19.23 -27.66
CA GLU A 630 -30.65 -19.37 -27.16
C GLU A 630 -30.84 -18.54 -25.87
N LEU A 631 -32.08 -18.41 -25.39
CA LEU A 631 -32.36 -17.67 -24.16
C LEU A 631 -31.69 -18.31 -22.93
N GLU A 632 -31.48 -19.63 -22.94
CA GLU A 632 -30.80 -20.39 -21.89
C GLU A 632 -29.31 -20.03 -21.76
N ASP A 633 -28.69 -19.54 -22.84
CA ASP A 633 -27.30 -19.06 -22.83
C ASP A 633 -27.19 -17.69 -22.12
N CYS A 634 -28.30 -16.97 -21.89
CA CYS A 634 -28.29 -15.64 -21.29
C CYS A 634 -28.34 -15.71 -19.76
N GLN A 635 -27.21 -15.43 -19.11
CA GLN A 635 -27.07 -15.50 -17.65
C GLN A 635 -26.94 -14.11 -17.02
N THR A 636 -27.58 -13.92 -15.87
CA THR A 636 -27.56 -12.63 -15.16
C THR A 636 -27.02 -12.70 -13.74
N ASP A 637 -26.83 -13.91 -13.21
CA ASP A 637 -26.11 -14.15 -11.96
C ASP A 637 -24.61 -14.23 -12.24
N MET A 638 -23.87 -13.37 -11.54
CA MET A 638 -22.41 -13.23 -11.63
C MET A 638 -21.68 -14.14 -10.66
N GLN A 639 -22.37 -14.60 -9.61
CA GLN A 639 -21.80 -15.45 -8.58
C GLN A 639 -22.62 -16.72 -8.31
N PRO A 640 -22.90 -17.53 -9.35
CA PRO A 640 -23.71 -18.72 -9.18
C PRO A 640 -22.96 -19.77 -8.34
N THR A 641 -23.72 -20.67 -7.72
CA THR A 641 -23.19 -21.80 -6.95
C THR A 641 -22.76 -22.98 -7.82
N PHE A 642 -22.97 -22.91 -9.14
CA PHE A 642 -22.60 -23.94 -10.10
C PHE A 642 -21.97 -23.29 -11.34
N GLU A 643 -21.11 -24.03 -12.01
CA GLU A 643 -20.51 -23.60 -13.27
C GLU A 643 -21.53 -23.70 -14.42
N TYR A 644 -21.51 -22.74 -15.34
CA TYR A 644 -22.35 -22.76 -16.55
C TYR A 644 -21.72 -23.61 -17.67
N THR A 645 -21.59 -24.92 -17.45
CA THR A 645 -20.84 -25.84 -18.32
C THR A 645 -21.34 -25.93 -19.77
N ASP A 646 -22.65 -25.83 -20.01
CA ASP A 646 -23.26 -25.99 -21.34
C ASP A 646 -23.58 -24.66 -22.06
N ASN A 647 -23.04 -23.54 -21.56
CA ASN A 647 -23.35 -22.23 -22.10
C ASN A 647 -22.53 -21.92 -23.36
N LYS A 648 -23.19 -21.72 -24.50
CA LYS A 648 -22.54 -21.44 -25.78
C LYS A 648 -21.71 -20.15 -25.80
N MET A 649 -21.96 -19.21 -24.89
CA MET A 649 -21.13 -18.01 -24.75
C MET A 649 -19.77 -18.29 -24.11
N LEU A 650 -19.65 -19.39 -23.36
CA LEU A 650 -18.43 -19.85 -22.67
C LEU A 650 -17.69 -20.97 -23.41
N ASP A 651 -18.29 -21.52 -24.48
CA ASP A 651 -17.67 -22.50 -25.36
C ASP A 651 -16.67 -21.83 -26.33
N GLU A 652 -15.38 -22.18 -26.23
CA GLU A 652 -14.29 -21.62 -27.06
C GLU A 652 -14.31 -22.07 -28.52
N GLU A 653 -14.88 -23.25 -28.83
CA GLU A 653 -15.04 -23.70 -30.20
C GLU A 653 -16.19 -22.94 -30.87
N TRP A 654 -17.28 -22.69 -30.14
CA TRP A 654 -18.49 -22.04 -30.64
C TRP A 654 -18.38 -20.50 -30.67
N ASN A 655 -17.95 -19.87 -29.56
CA ASN A 655 -17.85 -18.43 -29.42
C ASN A 655 -16.39 -17.94 -29.50
N ARG A 656 -15.88 -17.80 -30.72
CA ARG A 656 -14.58 -17.15 -30.99
C ARG A 656 -14.64 -15.61 -31.00
N GLY A 657 -15.77 -15.03 -30.58
CA GLY A 657 -16.11 -13.62 -30.72
C GLY A 657 -16.92 -13.35 -31.99
N TRP A 658 -17.60 -12.20 -32.04
CA TRP A 658 -18.51 -11.84 -33.14
C TRP A 658 -18.79 -10.33 -33.19
N TYR A 659 -19.41 -9.85 -34.27
CA TYR A 659 -19.89 -8.46 -34.37
C TYR A 659 -21.41 -8.41 -34.40
N LEU A 660 -21.99 -7.55 -33.57
CA LEU A 660 -23.38 -7.14 -33.68
C LEU A 660 -23.51 -5.97 -34.66
N ASP A 661 -24.20 -6.19 -35.76
CA ASP A 661 -24.49 -5.16 -36.76
C ASP A 661 -25.80 -4.44 -36.44
N LEU A 662 -25.68 -3.20 -35.98
CA LEU A 662 -26.81 -2.35 -35.59
C LEU A 662 -27.27 -1.40 -36.71
N ARG A 663 -26.59 -1.40 -37.87
CA ARG A 663 -26.96 -0.58 -39.05
C ARG A 663 -28.38 -0.83 -39.56
N PRO A 664 -28.96 -2.06 -39.46
CA PRO A 664 -30.37 -2.28 -39.79
C PRO A 664 -31.34 -1.48 -38.94
N LEU A 665 -30.98 -1.12 -37.69
CA LEU A 665 -31.81 -0.30 -36.80
C LEU A 665 -31.70 1.18 -37.14
N ASN A 666 -30.49 1.65 -37.44
CA ASN A 666 -30.22 2.98 -37.97
C ASN A 666 -28.85 2.99 -38.68
N LYS A 667 -28.82 3.47 -39.94
CA LYS A 667 -27.62 3.49 -40.78
C LYS A 667 -26.45 4.30 -40.19
N THR A 668 -26.70 5.20 -39.23
CA THR A 668 -25.65 5.98 -38.55
C THR A 668 -25.00 5.21 -37.39
N LEU A 669 -25.55 4.05 -36.98
CA LEU A 669 -24.96 3.17 -35.98
C LEU A 669 -23.81 2.35 -36.58
N GLY A 670 -22.86 1.96 -35.72
CA GLY A 670 -21.71 1.14 -36.11
C GLY A 670 -21.91 -0.36 -35.86
N LEU A 671 -20.85 -1.12 -36.09
CA LEU A 671 -20.73 -2.50 -35.61
C LEU A 671 -20.14 -2.49 -34.19
N VAL A 672 -20.56 -3.43 -33.35
CA VAL A 672 -20.04 -3.61 -31.99
C VAL A 672 -19.46 -5.00 -31.88
N ARG A 673 -18.17 -5.10 -31.53
CA ARG A 673 -17.53 -6.40 -31.29
C ARG A 673 -17.93 -6.95 -29.92
N MET A 674 -18.23 -8.23 -29.87
CA MET A 674 -18.58 -9.00 -28.68
C MET A 674 -17.40 -9.91 -28.31
N PRO A 675 -17.25 -10.25 -27.02
CA PRO A 675 -16.07 -10.97 -26.54
C PRO A 675 -16.14 -12.45 -26.92
N SER A 676 -14.96 -13.03 -27.09
CA SER A 676 -14.77 -14.48 -27.18
C SER A 676 -15.04 -15.18 -25.85
N ALA A 677 -15.35 -16.48 -25.91
CA ALA A 677 -15.41 -17.35 -24.74
C ALA A 677 -14.06 -17.41 -24.03
N LYS A 678 -12.95 -17.53 -24.77
CA LYS A 678 -11.58 -17.51 -24.21
C LYS A 678 -11.38 -16.30 -23.29
N LEU A 679 -11.80 -15.12 -23.72
CA LEU A 679 -11.72 -13.89 -22.92
C LEU A 679 -12.54 -13.99 -21.63
N ILE A 680 -13.78 -14.48 -21.72
CA ILE A 680 -14.67 -14.60 -20.56
C ILE A 680 -14.12 -15.64 -19.57
N ASN A 681 -13.70 -16.79 -20.06
CA ASN A 681 -13.14 -17.90 -19.27
C ASN A 681 -11.84 -17.48 -18.56
N THR A 682 -10.97 -16.72 -19.22
CA THR A 682 -9.73 -16.18 -18.61
C THR A 682 -10.01 -15.28 -17.39
N LEU A 683 -11.18 -14.62 -17.34
CA LEU A 683 -11.58 -13.76 -16.22
C LEU A 683 -12.55 -14.44 -15.25
N THR A 684 -12.89 -15.70 -15.51
CA THR A 684 -13.75 -16.48 -14.66
C THR A 684 -12.87 -17.24 -13.68
N SER A 685 -13.25 -17.23 -12.42
CA SER A 685 -12.65 -18.16 -11.47
C SER A 685 -13.67 -18.60 -10.45
N GLU A 686 -13.31 -19.68 -9.80
CA GLU A 686 -13.97 -20.12 -8.60
C GLU A 686 -13.48 -19.31 -7.39
N LEU A 687 -14.40 -18.92 -6.50
CA LEU A 687 -14.11 -18.22 -5.26
C LEU A 687 -13.81 -19.23 -4.14
N PRO A 688 -13.06 -18.81 -3.09
CA PRO A 688 -12.78 -19.67 -1.93
C PRO A 688 -14.04 -20.17 -1.21
N ASP A 689 -15.21 -19.59 -1.48
CA ASP A 689 -16.47 -19.84 -0.79
C ASP A 689 -17.46 -20.74 -1.55
N GLY A 690 -17.08 -21.50 -2.57
CA GLY A 690 -18.06 -22.34 -3.29
C GLY A 690 -18.51 -21.75 -4.62
N ARG A 691 -18.53 -20.43 -4.73
CA ARG A 691 -19.22 -19.77 -5.83
C ARG A 691 -18.30 -19.52 -7.01
N TRP A 692 -18.83 -19.66 -8.20
CA TRP A 692 -18.16 -19.19 -9.41
C TRP A 692 -18.24 -17.68 -9.47
N SER A 693 -17.26 -17.04 -10.09
CA SER A 693 -17.23 -15.60 -10.28
C SER A 693 -16.97 -15.29 -11.73
N TYR A 694 -18.02 -14.87 -12.43
CA TYR A 694 -17.94 -14.45 -13.82
C TYR A 694 -17.58 -12.95 -13.93
N PRO A 695 -17.05 -12.49 -15.08
CA PRO A 695 -16.77 -11.08 -15.32
C PRO A 695 -18.02 -10.30 -15.73
N VAL A 696 -18.22 -9.07 -15.25
CA VAL A 696 -19.46 -8.28 -15.49
C VAL A 696 -19.85 -8.15 -16.98
N ILE A 697 -18.86 -8.18 -17.88
CA ILE A 697 -19.08 -8.20 -19.33
C ILE A 697 -19.92 -9.39 -19.80
N PHE A 698 -19.83 -10.55 -19.15
CA PHE A 698 -20.63 -11.73 -19.46
C PHE A 698 -22.13 -11.46 -19.27
N LYS A 699 -22.51 -10.87 -18.14
CA LYS A 699 -23.89 -10.41 -17.89
C LYS A 699 -24.32 -9.31 -18.86
N MET A 700 -23.44 -8.39 -19.23
CA MET A 700 -23.78 -7.33 -20.19
C MET A 700 -24.07 -7.90 -21.58
N VAL A 701 -23.27 -8.85 -22.05
CA VAL A 701 -23.48 -9.55 -23.32
C VAL A 701 -24.76 -10.38 -23.24
N SER A 702 -24.98 -11.12 -22.15
CA SER A 702 -26.21 -11.87 -21.91
C SER A 702 -27.46 -10.99 -22.02
N ASN A 703 -27.46 -9.81 -21.37
CA ASN A 703 -28.57 -8.86 -21.49
C ASN A 703 -28.77 -8.35 -22.93
N ILE A 704 -27.69 -8.09 -23.67
CA ILE A 704 -27.76 -7.65 -25.06
C ILE A 704 -28.38 -8.73 -25.95
N VAL A 705 -27.96 -9.99 -25.77
CA VAL A 705 -28.46 -11.15 -26.51
C VAL A 705 -29.92 -11.43 -26.13
N GLU A 706 -30.28 -11.42 -24.83
CA GLU A 706 -31.65 -11.60 -24.35
C GLU A 706 -32.61 -10.58 -25.00
N ILE A 707 -32.22 -9.30 -25.08
CA ILE A 707 -33.01 -8.26 -25.76
C ILE A 707 -33.20 -8.55 -27.25
N CYS A 708 -32.19 -9.14 -27.91
CA CYS A 708 -32.28 -9.50 -29.33
C CYS A 708 -33.19 -10.72 -29.56
N LEU A 709 -33.19 -11.67 -28.62
CA LEU A 709 -33.95 -12.93 -28.69
C LEU A 709 -35.40 -12.79 -28.21
N THR A 710 -35.71 -11.82 -27.35
CA THR A 710 -37.04 -11.67 -26.75
C THR A 710 -38.02 -10.90 -27.65
N VAL A 711 -39.16 -11.52 -27.98
CA VAL A 711 -40.29 -10.90 -28.67
C VAL A 711 -41.45 -10.77 -27.68
N LYS A 712 -41.99 -9.55 -27.52
CA LYS A 712 -43.15 -9.31 -26.64
C LYS A 712 -44.44 -9.85 -27.27
N ASP A 713 -45.48 -10.02 -26.46
CA ASP A 713 -46.81 -10.49 -26.88
C ASP A 713 -47.44 -9.66 -28.00
N ASN A 714 -47.05 -8.39 -28.13
CA ASN A 714 -47.49 -7.48 -29.19
C ASN A 714 -46.65 -7.58 -30.49
N GLY A 715 -45.73 -8.54 -30.57
CA GLY A 715 -44.84 -8.77 -31.71
C GLY A 715 -43.64 -7.83 -31.81
N TYR A 716 -43.49 -6.88 -30.87
CA TYR A 716 -42.37 -5.92 -30.88
C TYR A 716 -41.18 -6.43 -30.06
N ARG A 717 -39.97 -6.03 -30.48
CA ARG A 717 -38.72 -6.25 -29.75
C ARG A 717 -38.23 -4.96 -29.11
N ASP A 718 -37.59 -5.10 -27.96
CA ASP A 718 -37.01 -4.02 -27.18
C ASP A 718 -35.64 -3.54 -27.70
N LEU A 719 -35.40 -3.61 -29.02
CA LEU A 719 -34.16 -3.16 -29.64
C LEU A 719 -33.79 -1.68 -29.36
N PRO A 720 -34.75 -0.75 -29.16
CA PRO A 720 -34.43 0.61 -28.71
C PRO A 720 -33.81 0.69 -27.30
N PHE A 721 -33.74 -0.42 -26.54
CA PHE A 721 -32.98 -0.50 -25.29
C PHE A 721 -31.49 -0.82 -25.51
N LEU A 722 -31.12 -1.33 -26.69
CA LEU A 722 -29.72 -1.61 -27.04
C LEU A 722 -28.93 -0.31 -27.25
N VAL A 723 -29.51 0.67 -27.94
CA VAL A 723 -28.83 1.90 -28.37
C VAL A 723 -29.68 3.17 -28.37
N ASP A 724 -29.05 4.33 -28.18
CA ASP A 724 -29.69 5.63 -28.42
C ASP A 724 -29.70 5.94 -29.94
N ILE A 725 -30.83 5.61 -30.57
CA ILE A 725 -31.07 5.75 -32.01
C ILE A 725 -30.94 7.22 -32.48
N LYS A 726 -31.07 8.22 -31.59
CA LYS A 726 -31.04 9.65 -31.96
C LYS A 726 -29.66 10.30 -31.89
N LYS A 727 -28.78 9.83 -30.99
CA LYS A 727 -27.49 10.49 -30.72
C LYS A 727 -26.27 9.67 -31.15
N GLY A 728 -26.43 8.36 -31.37
CA GLY A 728 -25.33 7.43 -31.57
C GLY A 728 -24.55 7.20 -30.26
N ASP A 729 -24.25 5.94 -29.96
CA ASP A 729 -23.58 5.56 -28.71
C ASP A 729 -22.06 5.49 -28.88
N ARG A 730 -21.38 6.62 -28.67
CA ARG A 730 -19.92 6.67 -28.47
C ARG A 730 -19.46 7.54 -27.29
N ASN A 731 -20.40 8.07 -26.53
CA ASN A 731 -20.06 8.72 -25.27
C ASN A 731 -20.02 7.60 -24.22
N TYR A 732 -18.89 7.41 -23.53
CA TYR A 732 -18.70 6.35 -22.52
C TYR A 732 -19.52 6.59 -21.24
N ASN A 733 -20.80 6.97 -21.37
CA ASN A 733 -21.65 7.38 -20.26
C ASN A 733 -22.49 6.20 -19.74
N PRO A 734 -22.28 5.73 -18.51
CA PRO A 734 -22.98 4.57 -17.95
C PRO A 734 -24.49 4.78 -17.73
N THR A 735 -25.01 6.02 -17.80
CA THR A 735 -26.46 6.27 -17.75
C THR A 735 -27.18 6.02 -19.07
N GLN A 736 -26.46 5.59 -20.12
CA GLN A 736 -27.00 5.29 -21.45
C GLN A 736 -27.43 3.82 -21.60
N LYS A 737 -27.80 3.44 -22.82
CA LYS A 737 -28.35 2.15 -23.26
C LYS A 737 -27.33 1.00 -23.15
N HIS A 738 -27.76 -0.25 -23.34
CA HIS A 738 -26.94 -1.44 -22.99
C HIS A 738 -25.56 -1.49 -23.68
N ILE A 739 -25.46 -1.08 -24.94
CA ILE A 739 -24.18 -1.05 -25.68
C ILE A 739 -23.21 -0.02 -25.10
N ALA A 740 -23.68 1.20 -24.78
CA ALA A 740 -22.84 2.23 -24.17
C ALA A 740 -22.33 1.80 -22.78
N ARG A 741 -23.18 1.11 -22.00
CA ARG A 741 -22.79 0.52 -20.70
C ARG A 741 -21.71 -0.55 -20.87
N TYR A 742 -21.88 -1.45 -21.84
CA TYR A 742 -20.91 -2.48 -22.19
C TYR A 742 -19.54 -1.90 -22.55
N LEU A 743 -19.49 -0.91 -23.45
CA LEU A 743 -18.24 -0.25 -23.84
C LEU A 743 -17.61 0.55 -22.68
N SER A 744 -18.43 1.22 -21.87
CA SER A 744 -17.97 1.94 -20.67
C SER A 744 -17.37 0.98 -19.62
N MET A 745 -17.93 -0.22 -19.48
CA MET A 745 -17.40 -1.27 -18.61
C MET A 745 -16.06 -1.78 -19.11
N ILE A 746 -15.94 -2.11 -20.40
CA ILE A 746 -14.66 -2.55 -20.98
C ILE A 746 -13.57 -1.49 -20.81
N HIS A 747 -13.89 -0.23 -21.08
CA HIS A 747 -12.96 0.87 -20.82
C HIS A 747 -12.55 0.92 -19.34
N SER A 748 -13.49 0.66 -18.44
CA SER A 748 -13.22 0.59 -16.99
C SER A 748 -12.36 -0.62 -16.62
N MET A 749 -12.53 -1.79 -17.24
CA MET A 749 -11.70 -2.98 -16.98
C MET A 749 -10.25 -2.75 -17.40
N ILE A 750 -10.02 -2.11 -18.56
CA ILE A 750 -8.66 -1.82 -19.02
C ILE A 750 -7.99 -0.78 -18.11
N TYR A 751 -8.68 0.34 -17.81
CA TYR A 751 -8.02 1.53 -17.25
C TYR A 751 -8.38 1.86 -15.79
N LYS A 752 -9.45 1.32 -15.20
CA LYS A 752 -9.96 1.68 -13.86
C LYS A 752 -9.90 0.49 -12.89
N ASN A 753 -9.94 0.77 -11.58
CA ASN A 753 -9.97 -0.25 -10.51
C ASN A 753 -11.41 -0.60 -10.07
N LYS A 754 -12.43 -0.32 -10.91
CA LYS A 754 -13.84 -0.43 -10.51
C LYS A 754 -14.49 -1.67 -11.12
N ASP A 755 -15.26 -2.37 -10.29
CA ASP A 755 -16.27 -3.38 -10.64
C ASP A 755 -15.77 -4.54 -11.52
N LEU A 756 -14.63 -5.11 -11.13
CA LEU A 756 -14.30 -6.49 -11.45
C LEU A 756 -14.58 -7.31 -10.19
N VAL A 757 -15.45 -8.32 -10.28
CA VAL A 757 -15.76 -9.24 -9.17
C VAL A 757 -14.47 -9.96 -8.67
N MET A 758 -13.36 -9.84 -9.41
CA MET A 758 -12.15 -10.65 -9.25
C MET A 758 -10.83 -9.89 -9.12
N SER A 759 -10.54 -8.91 -9.98
CA SER A 759 -9.22 -8.27 -9.97
C SER A 759 -9.28 -6.81 -9.52
N HIS A 760 -8.72 -6.54 -8.33
CA HIS A 760 -8.46 -5.18 -7.82
C HIS A 760 -7.39 -4.41 -8.64
N ASN A 761 -6.89 -4.99 -9.74
CA ASN A 761 -5.84 -4.44 -10.59
C ASN A 761 -6.37 -4.14 -11.99
N LYS A 762 -6.00 -2.98 -12.53
CA LYS A 762 -6.23 -2.60 -13.93
C LYS A 762 -5.52 -3.56 -14.87
N LEU A 763 -6.20 -4.02 -15.92
CA LEU A 763 -5.61 -4.93 -16.90
C LEU A 763 -4.48 -4.27 -17.70
N ILE A 764 -4.48 -2.95 -17.85
CA ILE A 764 -3.36 -2.23 -18.49
C ILE A 764 -2.01 -2.45 -17.79
N ASN A 765 -2.03 -2.83 -16.50
CA ASN A 765 -0.80 -3.13 -15.77
C ASN A 765 -0.05 -4.33 -16.35
N VAL A 766 -0.70 -5.20 -17.11
CA VAL A 766 -0.05 -6.30 -17.84
C VAL A 766 1.11 -5.77 -18.69
N PHE A 767 0.94 -4.64 -19.36
CA PHE A 767 2.00 -3.99 -20.15
C PHE A 767 2.95 -3.14 -19.31
N MET A 768 2.45 -2.52 -18.24
CA MET A 768 3.19 -1.51 -17.49
C MET A 768 4.08 -2.12 -16.39
N LYS A 769 3.65 -3.24 -15.80
CA LYS A 769 4.25 -3.87 -14.63
C LYS A 769 4.37 -5.38 -14.86
N PRO A 770 5.31 -5.82 -15.72
CA PRO A 770 5.50 -7.25 -15.98
C PRO A 770 5.84 -7.98 -14.68
N GLU A 771 5.48 -9.25 -14.59
CA GLU A 771 5.73 -10.07 -13.41
C GLU A 771 6.93 -10.99 -13.62
N LEU A 772 7.99 -10.77 -12.84
CA LEU A 772 9.22 -11.55 -12.90
C LEU A 772 9.36 -12.46 -11.69
N PHE A 773 10.00 -13.60 -11.88
CA PHE A 773 10.30 -14.50 -10.78
C PHE A 773 11.30 -13.86 -9.81
N GLY A 774 11.00 -13.90 -8.51
CA GLY A 774 11.81 -13.22 -7.52
C GLY A 774 11.44 -13.54 -6.07
N VAL A 775 12.18 -12.94 -5.14
CA VAL A 775 11.84 -12.92 -3.70
C VAL A 775 11.93 -11.50 -3.13
N GLY A 776 11.07 -11.16 -2.16
CA GLY A 776 11.04 -9.85 -1.50
C GLY A 776 11.35 -9.98 -0.02
N MET A 777 12.61 -10.28 0.33
CA MET A 777 13.03 -10.53 1.72
C MET A 777 13.27 -9.22 2.47
N LYS A 778 13.27 -9.29 3.82
CA LYS A 778 13.77 -8.16 4.64
C LYS A 778 15.27 -8.03 4.41
N GLN A 779 15.72 -6.85 4.01
CA GLN A 779 17.14 -6.57 3.87
C GLN A 779 17.82 -6.50 5.24
N MET A 780 19.06 -6.95 5.29
CA MET A 780 19.89 -6.87 6.48
C MET A 780 21.34 -6.57 6.09
N SER A 781 21.93 -5.57 6.71
CA SER A 781 23.31 -5.20 6.48
C SER A 781 24.28 -6.21 7.12
N GLU A 782 25.29 -6.60 6.35
CA GLU A 782 26.41 -7.42 6.77
C GLU A 782 27.69 -6.92 6.11
N SER A 783 28.57 -6.31 6.91
CA SER A 783 29.79 -5.67 6.40
C SER A 783 30.81 -6.64 5.82
N ARG A 784 30.67 -7.95 6.12
CA ARG A 784 31.50 -9.03 5.54
C ARG A 784 30.96 -9.57 4.22
N VAL A 785 29.79 -9.11 3.77
CA VAL A 785 29.30 -9.39 2.41
C VAL A 785 29.99 -8.42 1.45
N PRO A 786 30.60 -8.88 0.36
CA PRO A 786 31.19 -8.00 -0.63
C PRO A 786 30.14 -7.08 -1.25
N GLN A 787 30.56 -5.87 -1.59
CA GLN A 787 29.68 -4.96 -2.33
C GLN A 787 29.25 -5.57 -3.68
N GLY A 788 27.99 -5.34 -4.07
CA GLY A 788 27.39 -5.94 -5.26
C GLY A 788 27.02 -7.42 -5.09
N THR A 789 26.96 -7.92 -3.85
CA THR A 789 26.61 -9.31 -3.52
C THR A 789 25.48 -9.37 -2.50
N GLY A 790 24.55 -10.30 -2.70
CA GLY A 790 23.50 -10.67 -1.74
C GLY A 790 23.62 -12.14 -1.35
N VAL A 791 23.34 -12.45 -0.09
CA VAL A 791 23.37 -13.83 0.43
C VAL A 791 21.97 -14.27 0.82
N ILE A 792 21.52 -15.40 0.26
CA ILE A 792 20.27 -16.06 0.65
C ILE A 792 20.63 -17.32 1.43
N ILE A 793 20.32 -17.31 2.73
CA ILE A 793 20.60 -18.42 3.64
C ILE A 793 19.55 -19.54 3.49
N ASP A 794 18.30 -19.21 3.17
CA ASP A 794 17.28 -20.22 2.93
C ASP A 794 17.56 -21.00 1.64
N VAL A 795 18.02 -22.24 1.84
CA VAL A 795 18.34 -23.19 0.76
C VAL A 795 17.15 -23.44 -0.15
N ARG A 796 15.90 -23.43 0.37
CA ARG A 796 14.70 -23.64 -0.46
C ARG A 796 14.50 -22.46 -1.41
N ALA A 797 14.52 -21.24 -0.87
CA ALA A 797 14.38 -20.03 -1.67
C ALA A 797 15.52 -19.88 -2.70
N TYR A 798 16.76 -20.13 -2.26
CA TYR A 798 17.95 -20.09 -3.11
C TYR A 798 17.85 -21.10 -4.27
N LYS A 799 17.52 -22.37 -4.00
CA LYS A 799 17.40 -23.41 -5.04
C LYS A 799 16.30 -23.11 -6.05
N LYS A 800 15.11 -22.68 -5.59
CA LYS A 800 14.01 -22.28 -6.49
C LYS A 800 14.41 -21.16 -7.45
N MET A 801 15.22 -20.21 -6.99
CA MET A 801 15.74 -19.12 -7.82
C MET A 801 16.85 -19.61 -8.76
N LEU A 802 17.75 -20.47 -8.26
CA LEU A 802 18.84 -21.07 -9.01
C LEU A 802 18.36 -21.90 -10.21
N GLU A 803 17.26 -22.66 -10.06
CA GLU A 803 16.63 -23.46 -11.12
C GLU A 803 16.28 -22.63 -12.37
N LYS A 804 16.08 -21.32 -12.23
CA LYS A 804 15.78 -20.41 -13.35
C LYS A 804 17.02 -20.00 -14.16
N THR A 805 18.22 -20.25 -13.66
CA THR A 805 19.45 -19.67 -14.20
C THR A 805 20.03 -20.43 -15.41
N GLY A 806 19.50 -21.62 -15.72
CA GLY A 806 19.89 -22.42 -16.89
C GLY A 806 21.35 -22.88 -16.88
N GLY A 807 21.86 -23.35 -15.72
CA GLY A 807 23.23 -23.87 -15.58
C GLY A 807 24.33 -22.80 -15.48
N PHE A 808 23.98 -21.52 -15.34
CA PHE A 808 24.98 -20.45 -15.17
C PHE A 808 25.84 -20.65 -13.93
N PHE A 809 25.23 -21.11 -12.85
CA PHE A 809 25.88 -21.38 -11.58
C PHE A 809 26.99 -22.43 -11.68
N ASP A 810 26.79 -23.49 -12.46
CA ASP A 810 27.73 -24.63 -12.55
C ASP A 810 29.14 -24.23 -12.98
N LYS A 811 29.27 -23.06 -13.63
CA LYS A 811 30.54 -22.49 -14.07
C LYS A 811 31.07 -21.35 -13.20
N HIS A 812 30.22 -20.72 -12.38
CA HIS A 812 30.54 -19.45 -11.71
C HIS A 812 30.34 -19.47 -10.19
N GLU A 813 29.66 -20.48 -9.64
CA GLU A 813 29.30 -20.59 -8.21
C GLU A 813 28.46 -19.39 -7.70
N TYR A 814 27.77 -18.68 -8.59
CA TYR A 814 26.77 -17.66 -8.24
C TYR A 814 25.78 -17.50 -9.41
N TYR A 815 24.68 -16.79 -9.17
CA TYR A 815 23.83 -16.28 -10.24
C TYR A 815 23.60 -14.78 -10.11
N ASN A 816 23.25 -14.12 -11.22
CA ASN A 816 22.99 -12.70 -11.24
C ASN A 816 21.50 -12.41 -11.05
N ALA A 817 21.21 -11.37 -10.28
CA ALA A 817 19.85 -10.90 -10.05
C ALA A 817 19.77 -9.37 -10.13
N LEU A 818 18.60 -8.86 -10.48
CA LEU A 818 18.28 -7.45 -10.36
C LEU A 818 17.74 -7.18 -8.95
N CYS A 819 18.44 -6.33 -8.21
CA CYS A 819 18.04 -5.81 -6.92
C CYS A 819 17.45 -4.42 -7.11
N VAL A 820 16.18 -4.24 -6.73
CA VAL A 820 15.42 -3.04 -7.11
C VAL A 820 14.61 -2.53 -5.93
N ARG A 821 14.82 -1.26 -5.55
CA ARG A 821 14.00 -0.62 -4.51
C ARG A 821 12.53 -0.50 -4.95
N ASN A 822 11.58 -0.63 -4.03
CA ASN A 822 10.17 -0.29 -4.30
C ASN A 822 9.66 0.82 -3.36
N PRO A 823 9.23 1.99 -3.88
CA PRO A 823 9.27 2.41 -5.29
C PRO A 823 10.68 2.80 -5.76
N VAL A 824 10.96 2.63 -7.06
CA VAL A 824 12.15 3.22 -7.71
C VAL A 824 11.87 4.67 -8.08
N VAL A 825 12.78 5.55 -7.67
CA VAL A 825 12.67 7.00 -7.89
C VAL A 825 13.88 7.55 -8.64
N TRP A 826 15.06 6.92 -8.53
CA TRP A 826 16.27 7.29 -9.28
C TRP A 826 17.03 6.07 -9.82
N GLN A 827 18.07 6.35 -10.60
CA GLN A 827 18.75 5.37 -11.43
C GLN A 827 19.58 4.37 -10.62
N SER A 828 20.36 4.81 -9.63
CA SER A 828 21.21 3.93 -8.80
C SER A 828 20.44 2.94 -7.90
N GLN A 829 19.11 3.04 -7.81
CA GLN A 829 18.26 2.06 -7.14
C GLN A 829 17.99 0.78 -7.95
N VAL A 830 18.46 0.72 -9.20
CA VAL A 830 18.42 -0.48 -10.04
C VAL A 830 19.83 -1.06 -10.09
N GLN A 831 20.06 -2.14 -9.35
CA GLN A 831 21.39 -2.75 -9.21
C GLN A 831 21.39 -4.18 -9.77
N SER A 832 22.51 -4.58 -10.35
CA SER A 832 22.82 -5.97 -10.68
C SER A 832 23.72 -6.54 -9.60
N ILE A 833 23.24 -7.55 -8.87
CA ILE A 833 23.99 -8.17 -7.77
C ILE A 833 24.24 -9.66 -8.04
N LYS A 834 25.35 -10.18 -7.49
CA LYS A 834 25.59 -11.62 -7.39
C LYS A 834 24.77 -12.17 -6.23
N ILE A 835 24.10 -13.28 -6.43
CA ILE A 835 23.46 -14.03 -5.35
C ILE A 835 24.24 -15.31 -5.10
N ILE A 836 24.67 -15.46 -3.86
CA ILE A 836 25.36 -16.66 -3.38
C ILE A 836 24.54 -17.37 -2.31
N GLY A 837 24.72 -18.69 -2.25
CA GLY A 837 24.16 -19.53 -1.21
C GLY A 837 25.02 -19.55 0.04
N ILE A 838 24.56 -20.29 1.04
CA ILE A 838 25.22 -20.42 2.34
C ILE A 838 26.64 -21.01 2.26
N GLU A 839 26.87 -22.00 1.41
CA GLU A 839 28.14 -22.73 1.29
C GLU A 839 29.28 -21.82 0.80
N ILE A 840 29.04 -21.07 -0.27
CA ILE A 840 30.00 -20.10 -0.81
C ILE A 840 30.27 -18.98 0.19
N PHE A 841 29.24 -18.50 0.88
CA PHE A 841 29.42 -17.47 1.90
C PHE A 841 30.27 -17.97 3.08
N GLU A 842 30.09 -19.22 3.50
CA GLU A 842 30.93 -19.85 4.53
C GLU A 842 32.39 -19.94 4.10
N MET A 843 32.64 -20.38 2.85
CA MET A 843 34.00 -20.42 2.28
C MET A 843 34.63 -19.03 2.25
N GLN A 844 33.88 -18.03 1.80
CA GLN A 844 34.37 -16.65 1.71
C GLN A 844 34.73 -16.09 3.10
N LEU A 845 33.86 -16.28 4.11
CA LEU A 845 34.13 -15.89 5.48
C LEU A 845 35.38 -16.56 6.06
N ALA A 846 35.58 -17.84 5.77
CA ALA A 846 36.76 -18.58 6.24
C ALA A 846 38.05 -18.07 5.57
N LEU A 847 38.04 -17.84 4.25
CA LEU A 847 39.23 -17.45 3.49
C LEU A 847 39.62 -15.98 3.68
N GLU A 848 38.64 -15.07 3.66
CA GLU A 848 38.91 -13.62 3.66
C GLU A 848 38.91 -13.01 5.07
N HIS A 849 38.18 -13.63 6.00
CA HIS A 849 37.98 -13.08 7.34
C HIS A 849 38.40 -14.03 8.47
N ASN A 850 38.82 -15.27 8.16
CA ASN A 850 39.12 -16.30 9.15
C ASN A 850 37.95 -16.54 10.14
N VAL A 851 36.72 -16.52 9.61
CA VAL A 851 35.48 -16.61 10.38
C VAL A 851 34.73 -17.89 10.03
N ILE A 852 34.35 -18.66 11.03
CA ILE A 852 33.48 -19.83 10.89
C ILE A 852 32.01 -19.37 10.93
N LEU A 853 31.23 -19.64 9.88
CA LEU A 853 29.88 -19.11 9.72
C LEU A 853 28.93 -19.46 10.88
N LYS A 854 28.93 -20.73 11.34
CA LYS A 854 28.07 -21.20 12.45
C LYS A 854 28.36 -20.52 13.79
N ASP A 855 29.58 -20.01 13.97
CA ASP A 855 30.01 -19.29 15.17
C ASP A 855 29.72 -17.78 15.04
N TYR A 856 29.44 -17.32 13.81
CA TYR A 856 29.16 -15.93 13.50
C TYR A 856 27.66 -15.58 13.43
N LEU A 857 26.83 -16.42 12.80
CA LEU A 857 25.39 -16.19 12.61
C LEU A 857 24.54 -17.36 13.14
N CYS A 858 23.36 -17.03 13.67
CA CYS A 858 22.35 -18.05 13.99
C CYS A 858 21.57 -18.44 12.73
N LEU A 859 22.13 -19.36 11.94
CA LEU A 859 21.59 -19.77 10.63
C LEU A 859 20.10 -20.14 10.64
N GLU A 860 19.61 -20.81 11.69
CA GLU A 860 18.19 -21.15 11.83
C GLU A 860 17.25 -19.92 11.87
N PHE A 861 17.74 -18.78 12.36
CA PHE A 861 16.96 -17.55 12.51
C PHE A 861 17.22 -16.52 11.41
N CYS A 862 18.29 -16.69 10.62
CA CYS A 862 18.67 -15.82 9.52
C CYS A 862 18.17 -16.29 8.14
N ARG A 863 17.40 -17.38 8.06
CA ARG A 863 16.88 -17.91 6.78
C ARG A 863 16.03 -16.91 6.00
N GLU A 864 15.30 -16.06 6.73
CA GLU A 864 14.24 -15.21 6.19
C GLU A 864 14.69 -13.77 5.86
N ILE A 865 15.99 -13.50 5.89
CA ILE A 865 16.58 -12.19 5.57
C ILE A 865 17.55 -12.29 4.38
N LEU A 866 17.66 -11.21 3.62
CA LEU A 866 18.68 -11.04 2.58
C LEU A 866 19.86 -10.27 3.19
N LEU A 867 21.02 -10.91 3.31
CA LEU A 867 22.23 -10.22 3.76
C LEU A 867 22.84 -9.45 2.59
N MET A 868 23.15 -8.18 2.80
CA MET A 868 23.73 -7.29 1.80
C MET A 868 24.83 -6.42 2.39
N ASN A 869 25.73 -5.95 1.54
CA ASN A 869 26.70 -4.94 1.96
C ASN A 869 25.98 -3.63 2.37
N PRO A 870 26.43 -2.93 3.44
CA PRO A 870 25.84 -1.65 3.85
C PRO A 870 25.82 -0.58 2.75
N GLU A 871 26.85 -0.51 1.90
CA GLU A 871 26.90 0.49 0.83
C GLU A 871 25.80 0.27 -0.22
N ASP A 872 25.45 -0.98 -0.53
CA ASP A 872 24.37 -1.29 -1.46
C ASP A 872 23.00 -0.86 -0.91
N ILE A 873 22.81 -0.96 0.42
CA ILE A 873 21.59 -0.48 1.10
C ILE A 873 21.54 1.06 1.12
N LEU A 874 22.69 1.71 1.38
CA LEU A 874 22.78 3.17 1.48
C LEU A 874 22.61 3.89 0.14
N VAL A 875 23.06 3.30 -0.98
CA VAL A 875 22.81 3.80 -2.34
C VAL A 875 21.31 3.91 -2.63
N GLN A 876 20.52 2.99 -2.05
CA GLN A 876 19.08 3.05 -2.18
C GLN A 876 18.44 4.09 -1.25
N GLN A 877 19.19 4.70 -0.32
CA GLN A 877 18.73 5.47 0.84
C GLN A 877 17.70 4.70 1.68
N SER A 878 17.94 3.41 1.91
CA SER A 878 17.04 2.55 2.69
C SER A 878 17.60 2.32 4.10
N ASP A 879 16.75 1.86 5.00
CA ASP A 879 17.12 1.48 6.36
C ASP A 879 16.77 0.00 6.63
N CYS A 880 17.43 -0.59 7.62
CA CYS A 880 17.14 -1.94 8.11
C CYS A 880 15.98 -1.91 9.13
N ASP A 881 14.91 -1.13 8.87
CA ASP A 881 13.79 -0.94 9.80
C ASP A 881 12.46 -1.58 9.35
N GLY A 882 12.46 -2.24 8.19
CA GLY A 882 11.36 -3.08 7.71
C GLY A 882 11.09 -3.03 6.21
N ASP A 883 11.91 -2.36 5.40
CA ASP A 883 11.76 -2.37 3.94
C ASP A 883 12.04 -3.78 3.38
N LEU A 884 11.26 -4.16 2.38
CA LEU A 884 11.54 -5.36 1.58
C LEU A 884 12.49 -4.98 0.45
N MET A 885 13.39 -5.89 0.13
CA MET A 885 14.25 -5.79 -1.03
C MET A 885 13.83 -6.80 -2.09
N PRO A 886 13.10 -6.36 -3.13
CA PRO A 886 12.84 -7.17 -4.31
C PRO A 886 14.13 -7.58 -5.03
N VAL A 887 14.32 -8.88 -5.16
CA VAL A 887 15.38 -9.50 -5.96
C VAL A 887 14.74 -10.35 -7.06
N PHE A 888 15.05 -10.02 -8.30
CA PHE A 888 14.50 -10.66 -9.49
C PHE A 888 15.55 -11.47 -10.23
N VAL A 889 15.20 -12.69 -10.62
CA VAL A 889 16.02 -13.52 -11.50
C VAL A 889 15.35 -13.55 -12.88
N ILE A 890 16.16 -13.41 -13.92
CA ILE A 890 15.71 -13.54 -15.31
C ILE A 890 16.16 -14.89 -15.82
N ASP A 891 15.21 -15.65 -16.35
CA ASP A 891 15.37 -17.03 -16.78
C ASP A 891 16.43 -17.18 -17.90
N ASN A 892 17.18 -18.29 -17.86
CA ASN A 892 18.18 -18.75 -18.85
C ASN A 892 19.59 -18.11 -18.76
N TYR A 893 20.62 -18.92 -19.05
CA TYR A 893 22.04 -18.56 -19.11
C TYR A 893 22.34 -17.28 -19.93
N LYS A 894 21.73 -17.13 -21.13
CA LYS A 894 21.95 -15.94 -21.97
C LYS A 894 21.53 -14.65 -21.23
N CYS A 895 20.45 -14.70 -20.46
CA CYS A 895 19.98 -13.57 -19.66
C CYS A 895 20.90 -13.28 -18.47
N GLN A 896 21.44 -14.31 -17.84
CA GLN A 896 22.42 -14.16 -16.77
C GLN A 896 23.68 -13.44 -17.26
N LYS A 897 24.16 -13.72 -18.49
CA LYS A 897 25.26 -12.98 -19.13
C LYS A 897 24.92 -11.53 -19.46
N LEU A 898 23.67 -11.25 -19.87
CA LEU A 898 23.22 -9.87 -20.10
C LEU A 898 23.16 -9.05 -18.80
N ILE A 899 22.70 -9.64 -17.70
CA ILE A 899 22.66 -8.98 -16.38
C ILE A 899 24.09 -8.77 -15.83
N GLU A 900 25.02 -9.68 -16.12
CA GLU A 900 26.43 -9.53 -15.74
C GLU A 900 27.06 -8.26 -16.34
N GLN A 901 26.74 -7.91 -17.59
CA GLN A 901 27.25 -6.70 -18.25
C GLN A 901 26.92 -5.42 -17.50
N ILE A 902 25.76 -5.39 -16.84
CA ILE A 902 25.31 -4.25 -16.03
C ILE A 902 26.30 -3.96 -14.89
N ARG A 903 26.85 -5.01 -14.27
CA ARG A 903 27.77 -4.91 -13.14
C ARG A 903 29.17 -4.49 -13.57
N LEU A 904 29.62 -4.86 -14.78
CA LEU A 904 30.97 -4.58 -15.27
C LEU A 904 31.22 -3.07 -15.54
N TYR A 905 30.17 -2.26 -15.58
CA TYR A 905 30.28 -0.81 -15.77
C TYR A 905 30.48 -0.08 -14.43
N ASN A 906 31.75 0.15 -14.07
CA ASN A 906 32.15 1.00 -12.94
C ASN A 906 32.34 2.44 -13.41
N SER A 907 31.51 3.38 -12.94
CA SER A 907 31.85 4.80 -12.97
C SER A 907 32.94 5.08 -11.92
N GLY A 908 34.10 5.56 -12.34
CA GLY A 908 35.30 5.73 -11.51
C GLY A 908 35.05 6.28 -10.11
N ASN A 909 35.77 5.74 -9.12
CA ASN A 909 35.71 6.02 -7.67
C ASN A 909 34.33 5.96 -6.98
N SER A 910 33.24 5.70 -7.70
CA SER A 910 31.92 5.46 -7.12
C SER A 910 31.61 3.96 -7.19
N SER A 911 31.38 3.34 -6.05
CA SER A 911 31.04 1.92 -5.95
C SER A 911 29.57 1.62 -6.24
N CYS A 912 28.81 2.60 -6.74
CA CYS A 912 27.42 2.50 -7.15
C CYS A 912 27.32 1.83 -8.54
N GLY A 913 27.73 0.56 -8.65
CA GLY A 913 27.64 -0.19 -9.90
C GLY A 913 26.19 -0.36 -10.35
N GLY A 914 25.94 -0.22 -11.64
CA GLY A 914 24.77 -0.89 -12.21
C GLY A 914 23.99 -0.21 -13.31
N LEU A 915 24.27 1.01 -13.77
CA LEU A 915 23.68 1.53 -15.01
C LEU A 915 24.55 2.64 -15.64
N ASN A 916 24.53 2.79 -16.97
CA ASN A 916 25.25 3.89 -17.63
C ASN A 916 24.49 5.20 -17.40
N GLY A 917 25.22 6.28 -17.13
CA GLY A 917 24.63 7.61 -17.08
C GLY A 917 24.22 8.13 -15.71
N ILE A 918 24.62 7.45 -14.63
CA ILE A 918 24.56 7.99 -13.27
C ILE A 918 25.42 9.27 -13.23
N LEU A 919 24.84 10.36 -12.74
CA LEU A 919 25.50 11.65 -12.65
C LEU A 919 26.47 11.70 -11.46
N PRO A 920 27.64 12.37 -11.58
CA PRO A 920 28.52 12.63 -10.44
C PRO A 920 27.82 13.32 -9.27
N GLU A 921 26.86 14.20 -9.55
CA GLU A 921 26.07 14.92 -8.56
C GLU A 921 25.06 13.99 -7.83
N GLU A 922 24.62 12.90 -8.46
CA GLU A 922 23.84 11.86 -7.78
C GLU A 922 24.73 11.11 -6.79
N ILE A 923 25.95 10.73 -7.19
CA ILE A 923 26.92 10.06 -6.31
C ILE A 923 27.31 10.96 -5.13
N GLU A 924 27.60 12.24 -5.36
CA GLU A 924 27.92 13.19 -4.29
C GLU A 924 26.76 13.31 -3.29
N TRP A 925 25.52 13.35 -3.78
CA TRP A 925 24.32 13.40 -2.94
C TRP A 925 24.15 12.13 -2.09
N LEU A 926 24.39 10.95 -2.65
CA LEU A 926 24.35 9.68 -1.90
C LEU A 926 25.46 9.62 -0.83
N ASN A 927 26.67 10.08 -1.15
CA ASN A 927 27.77 10.16 -0.20
C ASN A 927 27.46 11.15 0.93
N SER A 928 26.86 12.30 0.62
CA SER A 928 26.41 13.25 1.64
C SER A 928 25.39 12.62 2.58
N TYR A 929 24.45 11.82 2.05
CA TYR A 929 23.48 11.10 2.88
C TYR A 929 24.15 10.12 3.84
N ARG A 930 25.13 9.33 3.37
CA ARG A 930 25.94 8.43 4.23
C ARG A 930 26.63 9.18 5.36
N MET A 931 27.23 10.33 5.07
CA MET A 931 27.91 11.15 6.08
C MET A 931 26.92 11.76 7.09
N ASP A 932 25.74 12.16 6.64
CA ASP A 932 24.67 12.65 7.52
C ASP A 932 24.20 11.54 8.48
N GLU A 933 24.04 10.31 8.00
CA GLU A 933 23.71 9.17 8.85
C GLU A 933 24.80 8.90 9.89
N LEU A 934 26.07 8.83 9.48
CA LEU A 934 27.21 8.67 10.38
C LEU A 934 27.33 9.79 11.43
N SER A 935 26.92 11.02 11.08
CA SER A 935 26.95 12.16 12.00
C SER A 935 26.14 11.93 13.29
N SER A 936 25.15 11.03 13.25
CA SER A 936 24.36 10.62 14.42
C SER A 936 25.20 9.96 15.53
N ASN A 937 26.43 9.51 15.26
CA ASN A 937 27.35 9.03 16.31
C ASN A 937 27.64 10.10 17.37
N LYS A 938 27.62 11.39 17.00
CA LYS A 938 27.79 12.50 17.95
C LYS A 938 26.73 12.49 19.06
N GLU A 939 25.60 11.81 18.85
CA GLU A 939 24.54 11.66 19.85
C GLU A 939 24.85 10.63 20.95
N LEU A 940 25.89 9.79 20.78
CA LEU A 940 26.38 8.90 21.85
C LEU A 940 27.12 9.65 22.95
N ASP A 941 27.63 10.85 22.67
CA ASP A 941 28.17 11.69 23.72
C ASP A 941 27.02 12.28 24.56
N LEU A 942 27.02 11.91 25.84
CA LEU A 942 26.08 12.37 26.84
C LEU A 942 26.63 13.52 27.70
N SER A 943 27.85 14.01 27.40
CA SER A 943 28.43 15.15 28.10
C SER A 943 27.49 16.36 28.04
N GLY A 944 27.18 16.95 29.20
CA GLY A 944 26.22 18.05 29.32
C GLY A 944 24.74 17.72 29.04
N LYS A 945 24.41 16.48 28.65
CA LYS A 945 23.02 16.05 28.40
C LYS A 945 22.38 15.47 29.66
N LYS A 946 21.05 15.48 29.69
CA LYS A 946 20.21 14.87 30.74
C LYS A 946 18.95 14.30 30.11
N TYR A 947 18.32 13.34 30.79
CA TYR A 947 16.96 12.93 30.43
C TYR A 947 16.00 14.11 30.58
N CYS A 948 15.21 14.37 29.55
CA CYS A 948 14.19 15.40 29.56
C CYS A 948 12.96 15.01 28.74
N LEU A 949 11.83 15.60 29.12
CA LEU A 949 10.54 15.48 28.49
C LEU A 949 10.20 16.78 27.77
N TYR A 950 9.43 16.64 26.70
CA TYR A 950 9.00 17.74 25.85
C TYR A 950 7.49 17.86 25.89
N ASP A 951 7.00 19.07 26.14
CA ASP A 951 5.57 19.38 26.08
C ASP A 951 5.23 19.93 24.69
N ILE A 952 4.37 19.20 23.97
CA ILE A 952 3.93 19.54 22.62
C ILE A 952 2.44 19.88 22.67
N PRO A 953 2.04 21.13 22.44
CA PRO A 953 0.63 21.51 22.38
C PRO A 953 -0.13 20.74 21.31
N ILE A 954 -1.33 20.25 21.65
CA ILE A 954 -2.11 19.39 20.75
C ILE A 954 -2.75 20.20 19.63
N SER A 955 -3.63 21.14 19.96
CA SER A 955 -4.48 21.86 18.99
C SER A 955 -4.16 23.36 18.91
N ASN A 956 -4.11 24.04 20.05
CA ASN A 956 -3.76 25.46 20.16
C ASN A 956 -2.36 25.63 20.73
N ASN A 957 -1.59 26.56 20.19
CA ASN A 957 -0.28 26.91 20.74
C ASN A 957 -0.23 28.34 21.30
N PRO A 958 -0.58 28.53 22.57
CA PRO A 958 -0.36 29.80 23.24
C PRO A 958 1.03 29.90 23.90
N ILE A 959 1.84 28.84 23.90
CA ILE A 959 3.12 28.75 24.64
C ILE A 959 4.25 29.45 23.86
N ASP A 960 4.39 29.08 22.60
CA ASP A 960 5.41 29.57 21.68
C ASP A 960 4.83 29.63 20.25
N ASN A 961 5.51 30.26 19.30
CA ASN A 961 5.01 30.32 17.90
C ASN A 961 5.34 29.06 17.08
N GLN A 962 5.67 27.92 17.73
CA GLN A 962 6.05 26.69 17.03
C GLN A 962 4.83 25.85 16.57
N PRO A 963 4.97 24.89 15.64
CA PRO A 963 3.85 24.08 15.14
C PRO A 963 3.30 23.06 16.16
N THR A 964 1.97 22.96 16.34
CA THR A 964 1.32 21.98 17.24
C THR A 964 1.43 20.54 16.74
N PHE A 965 1.11 19.55 17.60
CA PHE A 965 1.01 18.16 17.17
C PHE A 965 0.00 17.99 16.03
N LEU A 966 -1.21 18.56 16.14
CA LEU A 966 -2.22 18.43 15.08
C LEU A 966 -1.81 19.13 13.79
N LYS A 967 -1.01 20.21 13.85
CA LYS A 967 -0.40 20.80 12.65
C LYS A 967 0.58 19.82 11.98
N TYR A 968 1.51 19.24 12.74
CA TYR A 968 2.42 18.24 12.19
C TYR A 968 1.66 17.02 11.65
N PHE A 969 0.67 16.52 12.37
CA PHE A 969 -0.13 15.39 11.95
C PHE A 969 -0.89 15.66 10.65
N ARG A 970 -1.52 16.84 10.54
CA ARG A 970 -2.16 17.30 9.30
C ARG A 970 -1.16 17.35 8.15
N ASP A 971 -0.02 17.99 8.34
CA ASP A 971 0.99 18.18 7.31
C ASP A 971 1.55 16.81 6.84
N THR A 972 1.72 15.84 7.74
CA THR A 972 2.09 14.45 7.42
C THR A 972 0.99 13.71 6.64
N ILE A 973 -0.29 13.86 7.00
CA ILE A 973 -1.41 13.23 6.28
C ILE A 973 -1.47 13.77 4.85
N VAL A 974 -1.36 15.08 4.68
CA VAL A 974 -1.34 15.72 3.35
C VAL A 974 -0.12 15.25 2.55
N ALA A 975 1.08 15.25 3.14
CA ALA A 975 2.28 14.77 2.48
C ALA A 975 2.15 13.32 2.00
N LYS A 976 1.54 12.44 2.79
CA LYS A 976 1.23 11.06 2.40
C LYS A 976 0.32 10.99 1.17
N THR A 977 -0.74 11.81 1.11
CA THR A 977 -1.63 11.86 -0.07
C THR A 977 -0.94 12.42 -1.32
N GLU A 978 0.09 13.25 -1.15
CA GLU A 978 0.80 13.89 -2.26
C GLU A 978 1.87 13.01 -2.93
N VAL A 979 2.39 11.98 -2.25
CA VAL A 979 3.41 11.05 -2.81
C VAL A 979 3.02 10.56 -4.20
N GLY A 980 1.80 10.03 -4.36
CA GLY A 980 1.33 9.52 -5.65
C GLY A 980 1.26 10.60 -6.73
N SER A 981 0.85 11.82 -6.38
CA SER A 981 0.79 12.95 -7.30
C SER A 981 2.17 13.46 -7.71
N ALA A 982 3.14 13.45 -6.79
CA ALA A 982 4.53 13.82 -7.04
C ALA A 982 5.21 12.80 -7.95
N THR A 983 4.98 11.50 -7.73
CA THR A 983 5.47 10.44 -8.61
C THR A 983 4.91 10.58 -10.03
N ILE A 984 3.63 10.95 -10.20
CA ILE A 984 3.06 11.26 -11.53
C ILE A 984 3.79 12.43 -12.20
N GLN A 985 4.18 13.46 -11.44
CA GLN A 985 4.97 14.57 -12.01
C GLN A 985 6.35 14.12 -12.45
N LEU A 986 7.00 13.20 -11.73
CA LEU A 986 8.25 12.59 -12.17
C LEU A 986 8.06 11.86 -13.50
N TRP A 987 6.98 11.11 -13.65
CA TRP A 987 6.69 10.40 -14.91
C TRP A 987 6.41 11.40 -16.04
N ALA A 988 5.68 12.48 -15.75
CA ALA A 988 5.37 13.51 -16.73
C ALA A 988 6.62 14.24 -17.22
N ILE A 989 7.53 14.64 -16.33
CA ILE A 989 8.77 15.31 -16.75
C ILE A 989 9.65 14.40 -17.61
N ASN A 990 9.73 13.10 -17.28
CA ASN A 990 10.47 12.13 -18.08
C ASN A 990 9.87 11.98 -19.48
N THR A 991 8.55 11.78 -19.59
CA THR A 991 7.87 11.68 -20.90
C THR A 991 7.97 12.97 -21.71
N LEU A 992 7.91 14.13 -21.07
CA LEU A 992 8.09 15.43 -21.73
C LEU A 992 9.50 15.58 -22.29
N LEU A 993 10.52 15.18 -21.54
CA LEU A 993 11.92 15.21 -21.98
C LEU A 993 12.15 14.28 -23.18
N GLU A 994 11.63 13.06 -23.14
CA GLU A 994 11.73 12.09 -24.25
C GLU A 994 11.12 12.67 -25.54
N VAL A 995 9.91 13.23 -25.45
CA VAL A 995 9.22 13.84 -26.60
C VAL A 995 9.97 15.10 -27.07
N TYR A 996 10.38 15.97 -26.15
CA TYR A 996 11.05 17.22 -26.51
C TYR A 996 12.41 16.98 -27.16
N GLN A 997 13.19 16.02 -26.63
CA GLN A 997 14.47 15.62 -27.19
C GLN A 997 14.29 15.08 -28.61
N TYR A 998 13.33 14.18 -28.84
CA TYR A 998 13.01 13.70 -30.18
C TYR A 998 12.69 14.85 -31.15
N LEU A 999 11.82 15.79 -30.75
CA LEU A 999 11.47 16.92 -31.61
C LEU A 999 12.66 17.87 -31.87
N CYS A 1000 13.59 17.98 -30.93
CA CYS A 1000 14.84 18.71 -31.13
C CYS A 1000 15.73 17.98 -32.15
N GLU A 1001 15.86 16.65 -32.05
CA GLU A 1001 16.63 15.80 -32.97
C GLU A 1001 16.06 15.84 -34.40
N GLU A 1002 14.73 15.87 -34.54
CA GLU A 1002 14.02 16.05 -35.82
C GLU A 1002 14.08 17.49 -36.38
N GLY A 1003 14.65 18.44 -35.62
CA GLY A 1003 14.73 19.84 -36.04
C GLY A 1003 13.40 20.60 -36.01
N GLN A 1004 12.39 20.08 -35.33
CA GLN A 1004 11.07 20.70 -35.20
C GLN A 1004 11.03 21.80 -34.13
N ILE A 1005 12.06 21.86 -33.27
CA ILE A 1005 12.23 22.90 -32.26
C ILE A 1005 13.31 23.88 -32.69
N LEU A 1006 12.91 25.13 -32.91
CA LEU A 1006 13.79 26.22 -33.30
C LEU A 1006 13.89 27.29 -32.20
N ASP A 1007 15.05 27.93 -32.08
CA ASP A 1007 15.24 29.09 -31.23
C ASP A 1007 14.64 30.37 -31.86
N ASN A 1008 14.69 31.49 -31.14
CA ASN A 1008 14.15 32.77 -31.64
C ASN A 1008 14.86 33.30 -32.90
N ARG A 1009 15.99 32.70 -33.30
CA ARG A 1009 16.76 33.04 -34.51
C ARG A 1009 16.55 32.01 -35.64
N GLY A 1010 15.66 31.04 -35.44
CA GLY A 1010 15.39 29.97 -36.40
C GLY A 1010 16.42 28.84 -36.41
N ASN A 1011 17.36 28.79 -35.45
CA ASN A 1011 18.34 27.72 -35.37
C ASN A 1011 17.75 26.51 -34.66
N LYS A 1012 18.16 25.31 -35.08
CA LYS A 1012 17.84 24.04 -34.41
C LYS A 1012 18.26 24.09 -32.94
N VAL A 1013 17.31 23.86 -32.03
CA VAL A 1013 17.62 23.66 -30.62
C VAL A 1013 18.16 22.26 -30.43
N VAL A 1014 19.28 22.13 -29.71
CA VAL A 1014 19.83 20.84 -29.29
C VAL A 1014 19.74 20.77 -27.79
N MET A 1015 19.18 19.67 -27.27
CA MET A 1015 19.18 19.36 -25.85
C MET A 1015 20.15 18.21 -25.62
N SER A 1016 21.15 18.40 -24.78
CA SER A 1016 22.12 17.35 -24.50
C SER A 1016 21.52 16.28 -23.58
N ASP A 1017 21.95 15.03 -23.78
CA ASP A 1017 21.58 13.91 -22.91
C ASP A 1017 21.97 14.17 -21.43
N TYR A 1018 23.11 14.83 -21.19
CA TYR A 1018 23.48 15.30 -19.85
C TYR A 1018 22.43 16.27 -19.27
N SER A 1019 21.95 17.25 -20.06
CA SER A 1019 20.91 18.17 -19.59
C SER A 1019 19.60 17.44 -19.27
N CYS A 1020 19.20 16.47 -20.10
CA CYS A 1020 18.02 15.62 -19.84
C CYS A 1020 18.16 14.88 -18.52
N ARG A 1021 19.27 14.15 -18.31
CA ARG A 1021 19.53 13.37 -17.10
C ARG A 1021 19.55 14.25 -15.85
N PHE A 1022 20.15 15.43 -15.94
CA PHE A 1022 20.24 16.35 -14.81
C PHE A 1022 18.87 16.91 -14.40
N ILE A 1023 17.99 17.20 -15.37
CA ILE A 1023 16.61 17.64 -15.08
C ILE A 1023 15.82 16.51 -14.39
N VAL A 1024 15.98 15.26 -14.82
CA VAL A 1024 15.37 14.10 -14.16
C VAL A 1024 15.89 13.96 -12.73
N TYR A 1025 17.21 13.98 -12.53
CA TYR A 1025 17.84 13.96 -11.21
C TYR A 1025 17.31 15.09 -10.31
N THR A 1026 17.18 16.30 -10.85
CA THR A 1026 16.63 17.46 -10.13
C THR A 1026 15.22 17.15 -9.61
N TYR A 1027 14.34 16.65 -10.47
CA TYR A 1027 12.97 16.31 -10.07
C TYR A 1027 12.90 15.15 -9.08
N THR A 1028 13.72 14.12 -9.25
CA THR A 1028 13.85 13.05 -8.27
C THR A 1028 14.26 13.62 -6.91
N ARG A 1029 15.31 14.45 -6.87
CA ARG A 1029 15.82 15.01 -5.62
C ARG A 1029 14.78 15.89 -4.93
N LEU A 1030 14.04 16.72 -5.68
CA LEU A 1030 12.93 17.50 -5.13
C LEU A 1030 11.84 16.61 -4.50
N ILE A 1031 11.49 15.49 -5.13
CA ILE A 1031 10.50 14.56 -4.60
C ILE A 1031 11.04 13.86 -3.34
N GLN A 1032 12.29 13.41 -3.37
CA GLN A 1032 12.92 12.76 -2.21
C GLN A 1032 13.03 13.74 -1.03
N ASP A 1033 13.49 14.97 -1.26
CA ASP A 1033 13.75 15.95 -0.22
C ASP A 1033 12.47 16.57 0.34
N PHE A 1034 11.52 16.97 -0.52
CA PHE A 1034 10.30 17.67 -0.08
C PHE A 1034 9.09 16.77 0.14
N VAL A 1035 8.98 15.63 -0.56
CA VAL A 1035 7.79 14.77 -0.48
C VAL A 1035 8.06 13.55 0.38
N VAL A 1036 9.09 12.75 0.07
CA VAL A 1036 9.40 11.52 0.82
C VAL A 1036 9.96 11.84 2.19
N ARG A 1037 11.04 12.63 2.26
CA ARG A 1037 11.61 13.13 3.53
C ARG A 1037 10.69 14.14 4.19
N GLY A 1038 9.89 14.88 3.44
CA GLY A 1038 8.90 15.83 3.97
C GLY A 1038 7.88 15.23 4.92
N ILE A 1039 7.59 13.93 4.82
CA ILE A 1039 6.72 13.21 5.77
C ILE A 1039 7.29 13.25 7.20
N LYS A 1040 8.62 13.25 7.36
CA LYS A 1040 9.29 13.06 8.66
C LYS A 1040 10.30 14.16 9.02
N HIS A 1041 10.91 14.85 8.06
CA HIS A 1041 12.13 15.62 8.30
C HIS A 1041 12.03 17.10 7.92
N VAL A 1042 10.94 17.54 7.28
CA VAL A 1042 10.81 18.93 6.79
C VAL A 1042 9.61 19.62 7.43
N ASP A 1043 9.83 20.79 8.04
CA ASP A 1043 8.76 21.63 8.57
C ASP A 1043 7.85 22.13 7.43
N GLY A 1044 6.53 22.02 7.62
CA GLY A 1044 5.53 22.31 6.60
C GLY A 1044 5.26 21.17 5.61
N GLY A 1045 5.90 20.01 5.79
CA GLY A 1045 5.67 18.81 4.99
C GLY A 1045 5.97 19.00 3.50
N SER A 1046 5.12 18.40 2.66
CA SER A 1046 5.24 18.46 1.20
C SER A 1046 4.88 19.81 0.58
N SER A 1047 4.40 20.79 1.37
CA SER A 1047 4.09 22.13 0.86
C SER A 1047 5.32 22.85 0.28
N GLY A 1048 6.53 22.49 0.71
CA GLY A 1048 7.79 22.97 0.11
C GLY A 1048 7.99 22.54 -1.35
N PHE A 1049 7.31 21.48 -1.80
CA PHE A 1049 7.31 21.04 -3.20
C PHE A 1049 6.41 21.90 -4.09
N GLU A 1050 5.43 22.61 -3.52
CA GLU A 1050 4.42 23.38 -4.25
C GLU A 1050 5.03 24.35 -5.29
N PRO A 1051 6.07 25.16 -4.98
CA PRO A 1051 6.67 26.07 -5.96
C PRO A 1051 7.31 25.36 -7.15
N PHE A 1052 7.65 24.08 -7.01
CA PHE A 1052 8.33 23.27 -8.03
C PHE A 1052 7.36 22.45 -8.89
N LYS A 1053 6.05 22.49 -8.62
CA LYS A 1053 5.07 21.80 -9.46
C LYS A 1053 5.19 22.26 -10.91
N LEU A 1054 5.15 21.32 -11.86
CA LEU A 1054 5.34 21.59 -13.29
C LEU A 1054 4.39 22.69 -13.82
N GLU A 1055 3.14 22.69 -13.35
CA GLU A 1055 2.14 23.70 -13.70
C GLU A 1055 2.52 25.12 -13.25
N LYS A 1056 3.27 25.26 -12.15
CA LYS A 1056 3.71 26.56 -11.62
C LYS A 1056 4.98 27.04 -12.30
N ILE A 1057 6.02 26.20 -12.33
CA ILE A 1057 7.31 26.61 -12.92
C ILE A 1057 7.22 26.83 -14.43
N SER A 1058 6.30 26.16 -15.13
CA SER A 1058 6.04 26.39 -16.54
C SER A 1058 5.39 27.74 -16.82
N VAL A 1059 4.68 28.32 -15.85
CA VAL A 1059 4.17 29.68 -15.96
C VAL A 1059 5.30 30.68 -15.82
N LYS A 1060 6.09 30.53 -14.75
CA LYS A 1060 7.27 31.35 -14.52
C LYS A 1060 8.15 30.63 -13.49
N MET A 1061 9.40 30.37 -13.87
CA MET A 1061 10.42 29.98 -12.92
C MET A 1061 10.79 31.22 -12.09
N THR A 1062 10.45 31.21 -10.81
CA THR A 1062 10.74 32.36 -9.93
C THR A 1062 12.24 32.47 -9.65
N PRO A 1063 12.76 33.65 -9.30
CA PRO A 1063 14.16 33.79 -8.89
C PRO A 1063 14.55 32.88 -7.73
N SER A 1064 13.62 32.60 -6.81
CA SER A 1064 13.83 31.67 -5.69
C SER A 1064 14.01 30.23 -6.16
N VAL A 1065 13.16 29.74 -7.07
CA VAL A 1065 13.29 28.41 -7.66
C VAL A 1065 14.59 28.29 -8.45
N ARG A 1066 14.91 29.30 -9.27
CA ARG A 1066 16.17 29.32 -10.04
C ARG A 1066 17.40 29.30 -9.15
N LYS A 1067 17.38 30.07 -8.05
CA LYS A 1067 18.45 30.07 -7.04
C LYS A 1067 18.58 28.70 -6.37
N TYR A 1068 17.47 28.05 -6.04
CA TYR A 1068 17.48 26.71 -5.45
C TYR A 1068 18.11 25.67 -6.40
N PHE A 1069 17.76 25.69 -7.69
CA PHE A 1069 18.39 24.80 -8.68
C PHE A 1069 19.89 25.04 -8.80
N LYS A 1070 20.32 26.30 -8.84
CA LYS A 1070 21.73 26.64 -8.97
C LYS A 1070 22.56 26.33 -7.72
N ASP A 1071 22.07 26.75 -6.56
CA ASP A 1071 22.87 26.77 -5.33
C ASP A 1071 22.71 25.48 -4.51
N THR A 1072 21.52 24.86 -4.51
CA THR A 1072 21.22 23.67 -3.71
C THR A 1072 21.34 22.38 -4.53
N ILE A 1073 20.76 22.36 -5.73
CA ILE A 1073 20.84 21.19 -6.63
C ILE A 1073 22.15 21.18 -7.43
N LYS A 1074 22.86 22.32 -7.49
CA LYS A 1074 24.08 22.52 -8.28
C LYS A 1074 23.88 22.34 -9.79
N MET A 1075 22.68 22.66 -10.27
CA MET A 1075 22.32 22.57 -11.69
C MET A 1075 23.11 23.57 -12.54
N PRO A 1076 23.81 23.13 -13.60
CA PRO A 1076 24.55 24.03 -14.47
C PRO A 1076 23.64 25.07 -15.13
N ASN A 1077 24.12 26.31 -15.26
CA ASN A 1077 23.35 27.41 -15.86
C ASN A 1077 22.83 27.08 -17.26
N ASN A 1078 23.59 26.29 -18.03
CA ASN A 1078 23.22 25.87 -19.38
C ASN A 1078 21.99 24.96 -19.32
N THR A 1079 22.00 23.97 -18.43
CA THR A 1079 20.88 23.08 -18.19
C THR A 1079 19.66 23.81 -17.64
N ILE A 1080 19.83 24.81 -16.76
CA ILE A 1080 18.72 25.66 -16.29
C ILE A 1080 18.06 26.36 -17.48
N ARG A 1081 18.85 26.90 -18.42
CA ARG A 1081 18.34 27.56 -19.63
C ARG A 1081 17.63 26.57 -20.56
N ASP A 1082 18.18 25.38 -20.75
CA ASP A 1082 17.54 24.32 -21.54
C ASP A 1082 16.20 23.93 -20.92
N PHE A 1083 16.16 23.82 -19.58
CA PHE A 1083 14.94 23.51 -18.86
C PHE A 1083 13.90 24.62 -19.00
N GLU A 1084 14.28 25.89 -18.83
CA GLU A 1084 13.40 27.05 -19.07
C GLU A 1084 12.81 27.05 -20.48
N ARG A 1085 13.62 26.73 -21.50
CA ARG A 1085 13.18 26.63 -22.90
C ARG A 1085 12.15 25.52 -23.08
N MET A 1086 12.41 24.32 -22.55
CA MET A 1086 11.47 23.20 -22.61
C MET A 1086 10.16 23.53 -21.89
N LEU A 1087 10.23 24.12 -20.69
CA LEU A 1087 9.05 24.52 -19.90
C LEU A 1087 8.18 25.53 -20.67
N HIS A 1088 8.81 26.49 -21.35
CA HIS A 1088 8.11 27.46 -22.19
C HIS A 1088 7.45 26.79 -23.40
N TRP A 1089 8.18 25.91 -24.09
CA TRP A 1089 7.67 25.14 -25.22
C TRP A 1089 6.45 24.30 -24.83
N MET A 1090 6.56 23.49 -23.77
CA MET A 1090 5.50 22.55 -23.39
C MET A 1090 4.22 23.28 -22.95
N LYS A 1091 4.35 24.48 -22.36
CA LYS A 1091 3.21 25.32 -21.99
C LYS A 1091 2.54 25.91 -23.23
N ASN A 1092 3.31 26.56 -24.10
CA ASN A 1092 2.78 27.21 -25.31
C ASN A 1092 2.11 26.21 -26.25
N LYS A 1093 2.71 25.03 -26.38
CA LYS A 1093 2.18 23.93 -27.19
C LYS A 1093 1.20 23.03 -26.43
N LYS A 1094 0.89 23.29 -25.15
CA LYS A 1094 -0.04 22.49 -24.32
C LYS A 1094 0.32 20.99 -24.19
N TYR A 1095 1.60 20.64 -24.32
CA TYR A 1095 2.09 19.26 -24.14
C TYR A 1095 2.00 18.80 -22.68
N LEU A 1096 2.22 19.69 -21.69
CA LEU A 1096 2.13 19.32 -20.26
C LEU A 1096 0.75 18.72 -19.91
N GLN A 1097 -0.33 19.35 -20.38
CA GLN A 1097 -1.69 18.85 -20.15
C GLN A 1097 -1.92 17.51 -20.84
N SER A 1098 -1.37 17.33 -22.05
CA SER A 1098 -1.54 16.12 -22.85
C SER A 1098 -0.80 14.93 -22.22
N VAL A 1099 0.46 15.12 -21.81
CA VAL A 1099 1.27 14.10 -21.11
C VAL A 1099 0.68 13.76 -19.74
N THR A 1100 0.25 14.75 -18.96
CA THR A 1100 -0.31 14.49 -17.63
C THR A 1100 -1.60 13.66 -17.72
N LYS A 1101 -2.45 13.93 -18.71
CA LYS A 1101 -3.67 13.14 -18.97
C LYS A 1101 -3.34 11.73 -19.48
N PHE A 1102 -2.37 11.61 -20.39
CA PHE A 1102 -1.88 10.33 -20.90
C PHE A 1102 -1.42 9.43 -19.74
N ILE A 1103 -0.52 9.92 -18.89
CA ILE A 1103 -0.01 9.17 -17.73
C ILE A 1103 -1.12 8.89 -16.72
N ALA A 1104 -2.00 9.86 -16.45
CA ALA A 1104 -3.08 9.70 -15.49
C ALA A 1104 -4.11 8.64 -15.92
N MET A 1105 -4.30 8.40 -17.22
CA MET A 1105 -5.18 7.32 -17.70
C MET A 1105 -4.63 5.96 -17.30
N PHE A 1106 -3.35 5.68 -17.56
CA PHE A 1106 -2.77 4.38 -17.24
C PHE A 1106 -2.54 4.21 -15.73
N ASN A 1107 -2.11 5.26 -15.04
CA ASN A 1107 -1.84 5.18 -13.60
C ASN A 1107 -3.11 5.21 -12.76
N SER A 1108 -4.01 6.17 -13.02
CA SER A 1108 -5.17 6.48 -12.17
C SER A 1108 -6.54 6.23 -12.83
N GLY A 1109 -6.57 5.81 -14.10
CA GLY A 1109 -7.83 5.47 -14.78
C GLY A 1109 -8.69 6.68 -15.10
N LYS A 1110 -8.09 7.87 -15.11
CA LYS A 1110 -8.78 9.11 -15.46
C LYS A 1110 -8.96 9.17 -16.98
N ASP A 1111 -10.18 9.46 -17.43
CA ASP A 1111 -10.51 9.48 -18.85
C ASP A 1111 -9.70 10.59 -19.57
N ILE A 1112 -9.19 10.28 -20.77
CA ILE A 1112 -8.51 11.24 -21.65
C ILE A 1112 -9.57 12.05 -22.40
N ILE A 1113 -10.13 13.06 -21.74
CA ILE A 1113 -11.05 14.00 -22.38
C ILE A 1113 -10.25 15.23 -22.81
N ASN A 1114 -10.46 15.74 -24.04
CA ASN A 1114 -9.82 16.95 -24.57
C ASN A 1114 -8.28 16.90 -24.56
N VAL A 1115 -7.69 15.88 -25.19
CA VAL A 1115 -6.26 15.85 -25.55
C VAL A 1115 -6.13 16.04 -27.05
N ASN A 1116 -5.13 16.82 -27.48
CA ASN A 1116 -4.84 17.00 -28.91
C ASN A 1116 -4.43 15.65 -29.52
N PRO A 1117 -5.13 15.15 -30.56
CA PRO A 1117 -4.80 13.89 -31.21
C PRO A 1117 -3.37 13.82 -31.75
N GLU A 1118 -2.82 14.94 -32.22
CA GLU A 1118 -1.44 15.02 -32.72
C GLU A 1118 -0.44 14.82 -31.57
N HIS A 1119 -0.65 15.50 -30.44
CA HIS A 1119 0.20 15.31 -29.27
C HIS A 1119 0.15 13.87 -28.78
N LEU A 1120 -1.04 13.26 -28.77
CA LEU A 1120 -1.21 11.88 -28.35
C LEU A 1120 -0.39 10.94 -29.23
N ARG A 1121 -0.43 11.10 -30.56
CA ARG A 1121 0.42 10.32 -31.49
C ARG A 1121 1.90 10.53 -31.21
N THR A 1122 2.34 11.78 -31.05
CA THR A 1122 3.75 12.08 -30.77
C THR A 1122 4.20 11.46 -29.45
N ILE A 1123 3.39 11.55 -28.40
CA ILE A 1123 3.68 10.94 -27.09
C ILE A 1123 3.77 9.41 -27.22
N GLU A 1124 2.80 8.79 -27.87
CA GLU A 1124 2.77 7.34 -28.02
C GLU A 1124 3.95 6.82 -28.85
N ASN A 1125 4.37 7.55 -29.88
CA ASN A 1125 5.46 7.13 -30.76
C ASN A 1125 6.85 7.35 -30.14
N ASN A 1126 7.00 8.41 -29.34
CA ASN A 1126 8.32 8.92 -28.95
C ASN A 1126 8.54 8.97 -27.43
N SER A 1127 7.82 8.17 -26.65
CA SER A 1127 8.04 8.05 -25.21
C SER A 1127 8.16 6.60 -24.73
N PHE A 1128 8.73 6.41 -23.54
CA PHE A 1128 8.85 5.11 -22.90
C PHE A 1128 7.49 4.44 -22.67
N TYR A 1129 6.54 5.13 -22.05
CA TYR A 1129 5.22 4.57 -21.81
C TYR A 1129 4.43 4.38 -23.11
N GLY A 1130 4.64 5.26 -24.11
CA GLY A 1130 4.10 5.06 -25.46
C GLY A 1130 4.57 3.75 -26.09
N PHE A 1131 5.85 3.45 -25.96
CA PHE A 1131 6.44 2.18 -26.42
C PHE A 1131 5.82 0.95 -25.73
N LEU A 1132 5.58 1.00 -24.41
CA LEU A 1132 4.96 -0.12 -23.69
C LEU A 1132 3.54 -0.45 -24.21
N LEU A 1133 2.88 0.54 -24.82
CA LEU A 1133 1.49 0.44 -25.30
C LEU A 1133 1.39 0.31 -26.82
N ARG A 1134 2.52 0.05 -27.50
CA ARG A 1134 2.60 0.00 -28.97
C ARG A 1134 1.61 -0.99 -29.60
N ASP A 1135 1.37 -2.13 -28.95
CA ASP A 1135 0.48 -3.17 -29.48
C ASP A 1135 -0.99 -2.72 -29.44
N MET A 1136 -1.40 -2.03 -28.37
CA MET A 1136 -2.74 -1.42 -28.28
C MET A 1136 -2.91 -0.26 -29.26
N ARG A 1137 -1.85 0.52 -29.47
CA ARG A 1137 -1.83 1.59 -30.47
C ARG A 1137 -2.00 1.04 -31.88
N LYS A 1138 -1.31 -0.05 -32.22
CA LYS A 1138 -1.36 -0.71 -33.53
C LYS A 1138 -2.82 -1.03 -33.92
N ILE A 1139 -3.62 -1.50 -32.97
CA ILE A 1139 -5.06 -1.75 -33.20
C ILE A 1139 -5.80 -0.49 -33.64
N ARG A 1140 -5.58 0.63 -32.95
CA ARG A 1140 -6.21 1.90 -33.28
C ARG A 1140 -5.77 2.41 -34.65
N ASP A 1141 -4.48 2.28 -34.98
CA ASP A 1141 -3.91 2.78 -36.23
C ASP A 1141 -4.34 1.92 -37.44
N GLU A 1142 -4.44 0.59 -37.27
CA GLU A 1142 -5.00 -0.36 -38.27
C GLU A 1142 -6.46 0.00 -38.61
N VAL A 1143 -7.32 0.20 -37.60
CA VAL A 1143 -8.75 0.57 -37.80
C VAL A 1143 -8.89 1.97 -38.44
N ALA A 1144 -7.98 2.89 -38.12
CA ALA A 1144 -7.98 4.23 -38.70
C ALA A 1144 -7.45 4.27 -40.14
N GLY A 1145 -6.86 3.17 -40.65
CA GLY A 1145 -6.24 3.11 -41.98
C GLY A 1145 -4.95 3.94 -42.07
N LEU A 1146 -4.25 4.11 -40.94
CA LEU A 1146 -3.04 4.93 -40.83
C LEU A 1146 -1.74 4.11 -40.97
N VAL A 1147 -1.84 2.78 -41.07
CA VAL A 1147 -0.71 1.89 -41.32
C VAL A 1147 -0.51 1.76 -42.83
N ARG A 1148 0.57 2.35 -43.35
CA ARG A 1148 1.31 1.78 -44.50
C ARG A 1148 2.31 0.78 -43.92
N ASP A 1149 2.59 -0.31 -44.62
CA ASP A 1149 3.57 -1.36 -44.25
C ASP A 1149 5.03 -0.85 -44.22
N ASP A 1150 5.29 0.35 -43.71
CA ASP A 1150 6.61 0.97 -43.65
C ASP A 1150 7.04 1.15 -42.19
N PHE A 1151 7.36 0.05 -41.51
CA PHE A 1151 8.29 0.03 -40.36
C PHE A 1151 8.89 -1.39 -40.24
N ALA A 1152 9.69 -1.76 -41.24
CA ALA A 1152 10.62 -2.89 -41.19
C ALA A 1152 11.98 -2.53 -40.55
N GLU A 1153 12.18 -1.29 -40.09
CA GLU A 1153 13.40 -0.90 -39.40
C GLU A 1153 13.14 -0.76 -37.89
N ILE A 1154 14.03 -1.40 -37.10
CA ILE A 1154 14.00 -1.61 -35.65
C ILE A 1154 13.37 -2.96 -35.19
N ASP A 1155 13.74 -4.06 -35.86
CA ASP A 1155 14.01 -5.35 -35.17
C ASP A 1155 15.08 -6.19 -35.91
N THR A 1156 15.96 -5.55 -36.69
CA THR A 1156 16.99 -6.21 -37.49
C THR A 1156 18.27 -6.59 -36.74
N ASP A 1157 18.32 -6.41 -35.41
CA ASP A 1157 19.44 -6.90 -34.59
C ASP A 1157 19.12 -8.20 -33.83
N ASP A 1158 17.94 -8.80 -34.04
CA ASP A 1158 17.43 -9.92 -33.24
C ASP A 1158 17.37 -11.28 -34.00
N GLU A 1159 18.08 -11.44 -35.13
CA GLU A 1159 18.09 -12.68 -35.94
C GLU A 1159 19.48 -13.23 -36.35
N TYR A 1160 20.53 -12.97 -35.57
CA TYR A 1160 21.78 -13.76 -35.62
C TYR A 1160 22.16 -14.21 -34.19
N ASP A 1161 21.66 -15.39 -33.79
CA ASP A 1161 22.38 -16.41 -32.99
C ASP A 1161 21.45 -17.60 -32.64
N ILE A 1162 20.83 -18.17 -33.67
CA ILE A 1162 20.21 -19.51 -33.63
C ILE A 1162 20.95 -20.32 -34.70
N GLY A 1163 22.11 -20.85 -34.34
CA GLY A 1163 22.96 -21.67 -35.21
C GLY A 1163 24.43 -21.42 -34.92
N ASP A 1164 25.14 -22.49 -34.57
CA ASP A 1164 26.61 -22.62 -34.54
C ASP A 1164 27.34 -22.04 -33.32
N ASP A 1165 27.31 -22.82 -32.24
CA ASP A 1165 28.51 -23.22 -31.46
C ASP A 1165 28.17 -24.49 -30.64
N ILE A 1166 27.61 -25.49 -31.33
CA ILE A 1166 27.64 -26.90 -30.91
C ILE A 1166 28.62 -27.61 -31.86
N GLU A 1167 29.88 -27.21 -31.83
CA GLU A 1167 30.99 -28.03 -32.31
C GLU A 1167 32.05 -28.02 -31.21
N GLY A 1168 32.27 -29.19 -30.61
CA GLY A 1168 33.18 -29.37 -29.46
C GLY A 1168 32.71 -30.37 -28.41
N LEU A 1169 31.59 -31.08 -28.63
CA LEU A 1169 31.12 -32.15 -27.73
C LEU A 1169 31.47 -33.57 -28.23
N ASP A 1170 32.00 -33.71 -29.45
CA ASP A 1170 32.44 -35.00 -30.00
C ASP A 1170 33.93 -35.31 -29.76
N ASP A 1171 34.74 -34.34 -29.31
CA ASP A 1171 36.17 -34.55 -28.99
C ASP A 1171 36.45 -34.86 -27.51
N LEU A 1172 35.41 -35.10 -26.69
CA LEU A 1172 35.53 -35.46 -25.26
C LEU A 1172 35.00 -36.87 -24.93
N LEU A 1173 34.66 -37.67 -25.94
CA LEU A 1173 34.34 -39.09 -25.82
C LEU A 1173 35.32 -39.98 -26.61
N GLY A 1174 36.62 -39.65 -26.50
CA GLY A 1174 37.76 -40.48 -26.91
C GLY A 1174 38.77 -40.62 -25.79
#